data_AF-A0A2N9MK09-F1
#
_entry.id   AF-A0A2N9MK09-F1
#
_cell.length_a   1.000
_cell.length_b   1.000
_cell.length_c   1.000
_cell.angle_alpha   90.00
_cell.angle_beta   90.00
_cell.angle_gamma   90.00
#
_symmetry.space_group_name_H-M   'P 1'
#
loop_
_entity.id
_entity.type
_entity.pdbx_description
1 polymer ?
#
loop_
_entity_poly.entity_id
_entity_poly.type
_entity_poly.pdbx_seq_one_letter_code
_entity_poly.pdbx_strand_id
1 'polypeptide(L)'
;MVTVEDAGGNTVTTFATGVTMAIATGTGTLACTTNPVTPSSGVATFAGCSLDKATTYTLKATSGALNSTTNPPITISAGTATQLVFTTAPSSSGTSGTAWAQQPAVTVEDAAGNTVTTFATGVTLAINTGTGTLTCTTNPVTPSSGVAAFAGCALDKPATYTLKVTATGIGDSTTHPSISISVGTATQLVFTTQPGGGTAGTAWATQPAVTLEDAGGNVVTSTAQSVTLAIQNNPGGGTLSGTATAAVNTSTGVATFSGLSINKAGNGYTLTATGNTVNTTAGVVVSSGFNIAMATPSFSNLTASQTIAQGAASINLSGTIAAGSVAPPSSETVTITINGSNTPATIGSSGNFGPTTVNTSSLSPNVYTITYSYAGDSNFNSATDTSTTLTVTYPTLVTFRSFGATPQDGGVLLEWQTGREVSNLGFHLYRDGVRLTRSPVAGSALLAGPSTVLTAGNSYSWFDPDGTSSSSYTLEDLDLNGTKSLHGPFYVDGPSASTSGAKRPPARAGRISPLLNQLGRAGTANDRSLTTTTFDPEKGLATAFPASQGPVLATPQQGVPVSQQYALAAGQAVKFGVQHEGWYRVDASQLTAAGMPAGINPDNLRLFVEGQEQAMIVQGSAVQGTAVQGSGQVSAIEFYGTGLDTIFSDTRVYWLVWGANSGLRVQSSGGKAAGNAPASFPAAVQWRPRSLYFPALLNGDADNFFGPVLDSTDPVTQPLTVTHLNAATPGSSTLQVTMQGVNLGLHAVVVQLNGSQLGSMSFNGQADSVSTFTFPNSLLHEGANTVSLTTISPGDVTLVDTVLLSYPHSYTADGDYLRLTAASGSTVTIGGFSNNQIQVMDITDPSDVASLSGTIANQGTGFAVSFALSGQGPRTLLAFTNAQKSQPVSITANRPSSWHTSQAGADMVMIGHASFISSLGPLQKLRQVQGHTVTVLDVQDAYDEFNFGEQSPYAIKALLSTANSAWTTKPHWVLLVGDATYDPRNYMGTGQVDYLPVELIGTTQLETSSDDWFVAFNGDGIPQMAIGRLPVDTAVAASALVAKIVAYDQAGAAAWKNRALLVSGANDSADPFESYTSAVQALLPQSLTITKILQGSDPNAAADFLAAFNSGRGLVNFAGHGSTEVWDGGLFSSTAAGTVTNGSATPFVISMTCLNGYFQDVFTFSLAKALLQSSGGGAVGVWASSSLTDSGPQATLNQSMIGALFGHASMTIGDAAVAAKKTVTDPDVRKSWMLFGDPAMKLR
;
A
#
# COMPACT_ATOMS: atom_id res chain seq x y z
N MET A 1 -108.58 39.43 -51.62
CA MET A 1 -110.04 39.58 -51.72
C MET A 1 -110.53 38.67 -52.85
N VAL A 2 -111.73 38.12 -52.73
CA VAL A 2 -112.36 37.24 -53.72
C VAL A 2 -113.78 37.74 -53.99
N THR A 3 -114.09 38.06 -55.24
CA THR A 3 -115.43 38.49 -55.67
C THR A 3 -116.22 37.30 -56.19
N VAL A 4 -117.51 37.20 -55.85
CA VAL A 4 -118.44 36.17 -56.35
C VAL A 4 -119.25 36.75 -57.50
N GLU A 5 -119.18 36.14 -58.67
CA GLU A 5 -119.82 36.62 -59.91
C GLU A 5 -120.77 35.58 -60.52
N ASP A 6 -121.78 36.03 -61.25
CA ASP A 6 -122.63 35.17 -62.07
C ASP A 6 -121.96 34.79 -63.41
N ALA A 7 -122.62 33.97 -64.22
CA ALA A 7 -122.08 33.53 -65.52
C ALA A 7 -121.91 34.67 -66.54
N GLY A 8 -122.53 35.84 -66.31
CA GLY A 8 -122.37 37.05 -67.12
C GLY A 8 -121.26 37.99 -66.62
N GLY A 9 -120.57 37.64 -65.52
CA GLY A 9 -119.52 38.46 -64.91
C GLY A 9 -120.04 39.56 -63.98
N ASN A 10 -121.31 39.52 -63.56
CA ASN A 10 -121.85 40.49 -62.60
C ASN A 10 -121.62 40.01 -61.16
N THR A 11 -121.22 40.91 -60.26
CA THR A 11 -121.07 40.58 -58.83
C THR A 11 -122.42 40.21 -58.19
N VAL A 12 -122.49 39.03 -57.57
CA VAL A 12 -123.69 38.52 -56.89
C VAL A 12 -123.72 39.03 -55.46
N THR A 13 -124.37 40.18 -55.25
CA THR A 13 -124.37 40.88 -53.96
C THR A 13 -125.16 40.17 -52.85
N THR A 14 -126.03 39.22 -53.21
CA THR A 14 -126.86 38.42 -52.30
C THR A 14 -126.25 37.08 -51.89
N PHE A 15 -125.04 36.76 -52.36
CA PHE A 15 -124.42 35.46 -52.09
C PHE A 15 -123.97 35.34 -50.63
N ALA A 16 -124.54 34.37 -49.89
CA ALA A 16 -124.36 34.23 -48.44
C ALA A 16 -123.59 32.98 -48.00
N THR A 17 -123.04 32.19 -48.94
CA THR A 17 -122.24 31.00 -48.62
C THR A 17 -120.78 31.41 -48.36
N GLY A 18 -120.13 30.78 -47.37
CA GLY A 18 -118.73 31.06 -47.03
C GLY A 18 -117.75 30.75 -48.18
N VAL A 19 -116.82 31.66 -48.44
CA VAL A 19 -115.68 31.45 -49.34
C VAL A 19 -114.49 31.01 -48.50
N THR A 20 -113.88 29.88 -48.86
CA THR A 20 -112.68 29.35 -48.23
C THR A 20 -111.46 29.71 -49.07
N MET A 21 -110.40 30.23 -48.44
CA MET A 21 -109.08 30.39 -49.07
C MET A 21 -108.19 29.22 -48.66
N ALA A 22 -107.58 28.55 -49.62
CA ALA A 22 -106.62 27.47 -49.35
C ALA A 22 -105.37 27.66 -50.22
N ILE A 23 -104.26 27.05 -49.82
CA ILE A 23 -103.10 26.96 -50.70
C ILE A 23 -103.47 26.03 -51.87
N ALA A 24 -103.32 26.54 -53.08
CA ALA A 24 -103.49 25.76 -54.31
C ALA A 24 -102.17 25.08 -54.71
N THR A 25 -101.06 25.84 -54.64
CA THR A 25 -99.70 25.35 -54.87
C THR A 25 -98.73 26.02 -53.91
N GLY A 26 -97.68 25.29 -53.52
CA GLY A 26 -96.69 25.69 -52.52
C GLY A 26 -96.71 24.79 -51.28
N THR A 27 -95.58 24.68 -50.59
CA THR A 27 -95.40 23.80 -49.41
C THR A 27 -95.26 24.67 -48.16
N GLY A 28 -96.37 24.92 -47.48
CA GLY A 28 -96.42 25.65 -46.21
C GLY A 28 -97.84 25.73 -45.67
N THR A 29 -98.02 26.48 -44.61
CA THR A 29 -99.28 26.65 -43.91
C THR A 29 -99.81 28.06 -44.15
N LEU A 30 -101.04 28.17 -44.67
CA LEU A 30 -101.75 29.44 -44.74
C LEU A 30 -102.57 29.60 -43.47
N ALA A 31 -102.21 30.60 -42.66
CA ALA A 31 -103.02 31.04 -41.54
C ALA A 31 -103.62 32.39 -41.90
N CYS A 32 -104.93 32.56 -41.76
CA CYS A 32 -105.62 33.86 -41.86
C CYS A 32 -106.44 34.05 -40.58
N THR A 33 -106.77 35.30 -40.23
CA THR A 33 -107.52 35.59 -39.01
C THR A 33 -108.89 34.90 -38.98
N THR A 34 -109.58 34.81 -40.13
CA THR A 34 -110.85 34.08 -40.30
C THR A 34 -110.90 33.41 -41.68
N ASN A 35 -111.29 32.14 -41.75
CA ASN A 35 -111.41 31.35 -42.99
C ASN A 35 -112.25 30.07 -42.73
N PRO A 36 -113.41 29.84 -43.39
CA PRO A 36 -114.01 30.61 -44.48
C PRO A 36 -114.54 31.98 -44.07
N VAL A 37 -114.68 32.89 -45.04
CA VAL A 37 -115.27 34.22 -44.90
C VAL A 37 -116.56 34.30 -45.71
N THR A 38 -117.68 34.68 -45.08
CA THR A 38 -118.93 34.96 -45.80
C THR A 38 -118.82 36.30 -46.54
N PRO A 39 -119.09 36.36 -47.86
CA PRO A 39 -119.00 37.61 -48.63
C PRO A 39 -119.98 38.68 -48.13
N SER A 40 -119.54 39.94 -48.16
CA SER A 40 -120.41 41.12 -47.96
C SER A 40 -120.53 41.85 -49.28
N SER A 41 -121.76 42.12 -49.73
CA SER A 41 -122.05 42.68 -51.07
C SER A 41 -121.33 41.93 -52.21
N GLY A 42 -121.20 40.61 -52.08
CA GLY A 42 -120.58 39.74 -53.10
C GLY A 42 -119.05 39.65 -53.05
N VAL A 43 -118.36 40.23 -52.06
CA VAL A 43 -116.89 40.13 -51.92
C VAL A 43 -116.49 39.54 -50.56
N ALA A 44 -115.64 38.51 -50.58
CA ALA A 44 -114.95 37.97 -49.39
C ALA A 44 -113.55 38.58 -49.23
N THR A 45 -113.28 39.17 -48.06
CA THR A 45 -111.99 39.79 -47.72
C THR A 45 -111.33 39.00 -46.58
N PHE A 46 -110.17 38.40 -46.87
CA PHE A 46 -109.34 37.70 -45.88
C PHE A 46 -108.28 38.66 -45.32
N ALA A 47 -108.18 38.74 -43.99
CA ALA A 47 -107.23 39.58 -43.28
C ALA A 47 -106.24 38.75 -42.45
N GLY A 48 -105.09 39.35 -42.12
CA GLY A 48 -104.06 38.73 -41.28
C GLY A 48 -103.50 37.43 -41.83
N CYS A 49 -103.48 37.27 -43.16
CA CYS A 49 -102.98 36.06 -43.77
C CYS A 49 -101.44 36.02 -43.77
N SER A 50 -100.85 34.92 -43.30
CA SER A 50 -99.41 34.65 -43.31
C SER A 50 -99.09 33.27 -43.87
N LEU A 51 -97.90 33.14 -44.44
CA LEU A 51 -97.33 31.89 -44.98
C LEU A 51 -95.97 31.66 -44.32
N ASP A 52 -95.72 30.44 -43.84
CA ASP A 52 -94.61 30.08 -42.95
C ASP A 52 -93.32 29.63 -43.64
N LYS A 53 -93.35 29.37 -44.95
CA LYS A 53 -92.15 28.99 -45.72
C LYS A 53 -91.84 30.00 -46.81
N ALA A 54 -90.55 30.29 -46.99
CA ALA A 54 -90.07 31.11 -48.08
C ALA A 54 -90.14 30.34 -49.42
N THR A 55 -91.26 30.44 -50.11
CA THR A 55 -91.46 29.88 -51.45
C THR A 55 -92.53 30.65 -52.21
N THR A 56 -92.81 30.25 -53.44
CA THR A 56 -93.87 30.81 -54.28
C THR A 56 -95.17 30.03 -54.09
N TYR A 57 -96.25 30.73 -53.76
CA TYR A 57 -97.57 30.18 -53.52
C TYR A 57 -98.59 30.68 -54.52
N THR A 58 -99.58 29.85 -54.83
CA THR A 58 -100.88 30.33 -55.33
C THR A 58 -101.96 29.90 -54.35
N LEU A 59 -102.97 30.74 -54.13
CA LEU A 59 -104.09 30.48 -53.24
C LEU A 59 -105.37 30.33 -54.06
N LYS A 60 -106.15 29.32 -53.72
CA LYS A 60 -107.41 28.96 -54.37
C LYS A 60 -108.56 29.36 -53.45
N ALA A 61 -109.52 30.07 -54.03
CA ALA A 61 -110.77 30.37 -53.38
C ALA A 61 -111.87 29.41 -53.86
N THR A 62 -112.59 28.81 -52.91
CA THR A 62 -113.70 27.88 -53.17
C THR A 62 -114.93 28.25 -52.35
N SER A 63 -116.13 28.03 -52.89
CA SER A 63 -117.38 28.19 -52.14
C SER A 63 -118.49 27.31 -52.74
N GLY A 64 -118.98 26.32 -51.99
CA GLY A 64 -120.06 25.43 -52.42
C GLY A 64 -119.82 24.78 -53.80
N ALA A 65 -120.81 24.88 -54.68
CA ALA A 65 -120.78 24.34 -56.05
C ALA A 65 -120.24 25.34 -57.10
N LEU A 66 -119.70 26.49 -56.69
CA LEU A 66 -119.14 27.46 -57.63
C LEU A 66 -117.80 27.00 -58.21
N ASN A 67 -117.49 27.49 -59.41
CA ASN A 67 -116.16 27.37 -59.98
C ASN A 67 -115.15 28.07 -59.07
N SER A 68 -114.05 27.38 -58.77
CA SER A 68 -112.97 27.93 -57.97
C SER A 68 -112.05 28.83 -58.80
N THR A 69 -111.51 29.88 -58.19
CA THR A 69 -110.48 30.73 -58.79
C THR A 69 -109.17 30.67 -58.02
N THR A 70 -108.05 30.92 -58.69
CA THR A 70 -106.69 30.90 -58.11
C THR A 70 -105.97 32.20 -58.44
N ASN A 71 -105.26 32.80 -57.48
CA ASN A 71 -104.51 34.03 -57.75
C ASN A 71 -103.19 33.78 -58.50
N PRO A 72 -102.62 34.80 -59.17
CA PRO A 72 -101.25 34.75 -59.69
C PRO A 72 -100.24 34.48 -58.57
N PRO A 73 -99.10 33.84 -58.86
CA PRO A 73 -98.14 33.44 -57.84
C PRO A 73 -97.65 34.60 -56.95
N ILE A 74 -97.55 34.36 -55.63
CA ILE A 74 -97.01 35.27 -54.62
C ILE A 74 -95.74 34.62 -54.03
N THR A 75 -94.63 35.35 -53.96
CA THR A 75 -93.37 34.84 -53.40
C THR A 75 -93.13 35.37 -52.00
N ILE A 76 -92.80 34.48 -51.07
CA ILE A 76 -92.32 34.79 -49.72
C ILE A 76 -90.80 34.58 -49.70
N SER A 77 -90.04 35.57 -49.21
CA SER A 77 -88.57 35.51 -49.11
C SER A 77 -88.12 35.15 -47.69
N ALA A 78 -86.94 34.53 -47.56
CA ALA A 78 -86.33 34.22 -46.27
C ALA A 78 -85.84 35.48 -45.55
N GLY A 79 -85.76 35.43 -44.21
CA GLY A 79 -85.21 36.49 -43.36
C GLY A 79 -83.69 36.56 -43.37
N THR A 80 -83.11 37.32 -42.43
CA THR A 80 -81.65 37.41 -42.24
C THR A 80 -81.07 36.10 -41.74
N ALA A 81 -79.90 35.69 -42.26
CA ALA A 81 -79.21 34.49 -41.83
C ALA A 81 -78.77 34.57 -40.35
N THR A 82 -79.08 33.54 -39.57
CA THR A 82 -78.77 33.47 -38.13
C THR A 82 -78.14 32.16 -37.70
N GLN A 83 -78.18 31.10 -38.52
CA GLN A 83 -77.62 29.80 -38.15
C GLN A 83 -77.02 29.04 -39.34
N LEU A 84 -76.04 28.19 -39.04
CA LEU A 84 -75.41 27.25 -39.96
C LEU A 84 -75.77 25.83 -39.55
N VAL A 85 -76.34 25.07 -40.48
CA VAL A 85 -76.80 23.70 -40.22
C VAL A 85 -76.15 22.76 -41.22
N PHE A 86 -75.48 21.71 -40.73
CA PHE A 86 -75.03 20.62 -41.59
C PHE A 86 -76.25 19.91 -42.21
N THR A 87 -76.48 20.13 -43.51
CA THR A 87 -77.52 19.43 -44.27
C THR A 87 -77.03 18.16 -44.91
N THR A 88 -75.71 17.97 -45.00
CA THR A 88 -75.09 16.68 -45.23
C THR A 88 -73.90 16.56 -44.28
N ALA A 89 -73.91 15.54 -43.42
CA ALA A 89 -72.77 15.22 -42.57
C ALA A 89 -71.64 14.59 -43.42
N PRO A 90 -70.35 14.73 -43.02
CA PRO A 90 -69.30 13.92 -43.61
C PRO A 90 -69.52 12.43 -43.29
N SER A 91 -68.84 11.54 -44.00
CA SER A 91 -68.80 10.11 -43.63
C SER A 91 -68.46 9.93 -42.15
N SER A 92 -69.13 9.01 -41.45
CA SER A 92 -68.87 8.73 -40.02
C SER A 92 -67.52 8.02 -39.78
N SER A 93 -66.89 7.52 -40.83
CA SER A 93 -65.56 6.92 -40.81
C SER A 93 -64.80 7.16 -42.11
N GLY A 94 -63.47 7.14 -42.06
CA GLY A 94 -62.60 7.24 -43.22
C GLY A 94 -61.22 6.64 -42.98
N THR A 95 -60.41 6.57 -44.03
CA THR A 95 -59.01 6.14 -43.95
C THR A 95 -58.10 7.35 -44.02
N SER A 96 -57.02 7.34 -43.24
CA SER A 96 -56.03 8.40 -43.19
C SER A 96 -55.56 8.82 -44.60
N GLY A 97 -55.53 10.13 -44.86
CA GLY A 97 -55.11 10.71 -46.14
C GLY A 97 -56.07 10.50 -47.32
N THR A 98 -57.19 9.82 -47.13
CA THR A 98 -58.18 9.56 -48.19
C THR A 98 -59.39 10.48 -48.06
N ALA A 99 -59.83 11.08 -49.17
CA ALA A 99 -61.03 11.90 -49.18
C ALA A 99 -62.28 11.09 -48.80
N TRP A 100 -63.14 11.67 -47.98
CA TRP A 100 -64.35 11.00 -47.50
C TRP A 100 -65.33 10.70 -48.63
N ALA A 101 -66.00 9.55 -48.54
CA ALA A 101 -66.97 9.15 -49.56
C ALA A 101 -68.20 10.07 -49.57
N GLN A 102 -68.67 10.50 -48.40
CA GLN A 102 -69.71 11.51 -48.24
C GLN A 102 -69.07 12.82 -47.76
N GLN A 103 -69.23 13.86 -48.57
CA GLN A 103 -68.67 15.18 -48.31
C GLN A 103 -69.70 16.07 -47.59
N PRO A 104 -69.27 16.91 -46.64
CA PRO A 104 -70.18 17.71 -45.86
C PRO A 104 -70.78 18.86 -46.67
N ALA A 105 -72.05 19.17 -46.42
CA ALA A 105 -72.73 20.35 -46.94
C ALA A 105 -73.45 21.08 -45.81
N VAL A 106 -73.42 22.41 -45.87
CA VAL A 106 -73.95 23.30 -44.84
C VAL A 106 -74.95 24.25 -45.46
N THR A 107 -76.16 24.29 -44.93
CA THR A 107 -77.17 25.27 -45.33
C THR A 107 -77.14 26.46 -44.36
N VAL A 108 -77.22 27.65 -44.93
CA VAL A 108 -77.36 28.91 -44.21
C VAL A 108 -78.85 29.21 -44.05
N GLU A 109 -79.32 29.32 -42.81
CA GLU A 109 -80.75 29.48 -42.50
C GLU A 109 -81.03 30.75 -41.67
N ASP A 110 -82.25 31.28 -41.82
CA ASP A 110 -82.80 32.30 -40.92
C ASP A 110 -83.31 31.68 -39.61
N ALA A 111 -83.77 32.52 -38.68
CA ALA A 111 -84.24 32.07 -37.37
C ALA A 111 -85.50 31.18 -37.42
N ALA A 112 -86.21 31.17 -38.55
CA ALA A 112 -87.38 30.32 -38.79
C ALA A 112 -87.04 29.03 -39.56
N GLY A 113 -85.76 28.78 -39.85
CA GLY A 113 -85.28 27.60 -40.57
C GLY A 113 -85.53 27.67 -42.08
N ASN A 114 -85.64 28.86 -42.67
CA ASN A 114 -85.68 29.01 -44.12
C ASN A 114 -84.28 29.21 -44.68
N THR A 115 -83.97 28.59 -45.82
CA THR A 115 -82.69 28.78 -46.52
C THR A 115 -82.53 30.22 -47.01
N VAL A 116 -81.43 30.87 -46.60
CA VAL A 116 -81.10 32.24 -47.01
C VAL A 116 -80.27 32.20 -48.28
N THR A 117 -80.96 32.21 -49.43
CA THR A 117 -80.34 32.03 -50.76
C THR A 117 -79.45 33.20 -51.21
N THR A 118 -79.55 34.35 -50.54
CA THR A 118 -78.78 35.57 -50.82
C THR A 118 -77.49 35.69 -50.00
N PHE A 119 -77.19 34.74 -49.11
CA PHE A 119 -76.00 34.81 -48.28
C PHE A 119 -74.73 34.52 -49.10
N ALA A 120 -73.84 35.51 -49.20
CA ALA A 120 -72.67 35.48 -50.07
C ALA A 120 -71.31 35.44 -49.32
N THR A 121 -71.32 35.29 -48.00
CA THR A 121 -70.09 35.18 -47.19
C THR A 121 -69.59 33.73 -47.15
N GLY A 122 -68.27 33.53 -47.19
CA GLY A 122 -67.66 32.20 -47.13
C GLY A 122 -67.96 31.45 -45.83
N VAL A 123 -68.36 30.18 -45.95
CA VAL A 123 -68.55 29.22 -44.86
C VAL A 123 -67.29 28.36 -44.73
N THR A 124 -66.70 28.33 -43.54
CA THR A 124 -65.46 27.59 -43.25
C THR A 124 -65.78 26.31 -42.51
N LEU A 125 -65.28 25.16 -42.98
CA LEU A 125 -65.28 23.89 -42.26
C LEU A 125 -63.98 23.76 -41.46
N ALA A 126 -64.06 23.43 -40.18
CA ALA A 126 -62.90 23.32 -39.31
C ALA A 126 -63.01 22.10 -38.39
N ILE A 127 -61.86 21.63 -37.90
CA ILE A 127 -61.81 20.65 -36.83
C ILE A 127 -62.25 21.33 -35.53
N ASN A 128 -63.20 20.70 -34.85
CA ASN A 128 -63.65 21.08 -33.53
C ASN A 128 -62.89 20.32 -32.43
N THR A 129 -62.66 19.01 -32.62
CA THR A 129 -61.79 18.20 -31.74
C THR A 129 -60.94 17.21 -32.56
N GLY A 130 -59.68 17.01 -32.16
CA GLY A 130 -58.68 16.16 -32.83
C GLY A 130 -57.40 16.92 -33.25
N THR A 131 -56.28 16.21 -33.48
CA THR A 131 -54.93 16.79 -33.69
C THR A 131 -54.30 16.50 -35.07
N GLY A 132 -55.14 16.18 -36.05
CA GLY A 132 -54.79 16.00 -37.45
C GLY A 132 -55.04 17.24 -38.29
N THR A 133 -54.67 17.16 -39.57
CA THR A 133 -54.85 18.21 -40.58
C THR A 133 -56.09 17.90 -41.40
N LEU A 134 -57.05 18.83 -41.40
CA LEU A 134 -58.20 18.77 -42.31
C LEU A 134 -57.82 19.45 -43.62
N THR A 135 -57.93 18.71 -44.71
CA THR A 135 -57.66 19.20 -46.06
C THR A 135 -58.92 19.03 -46.89
N CYS A 136 -59.40 20.10 -47.53
CA CYS A 136 -60.48 20.05 -48.51
C CYS A 136 -59.99 20.74 -49.79
N THR A 137 -60.59 20.43 -50.95
CA THR A 137 -60.24 21.07 -52.22
C THR A 137 -60.41 22.58 -52.19
N THR A 138 -61.42 23.08 -51.46
CA THR A 138 -61.66 24.51 -51.24
C THR A 138 -62.29 24.72 -49.86
N ASN A 139 -61.74 25.64 -49.07
CA ASN A 139 -62.23 26.00 -47.73
C ASN A 139 -61.63 27.36 -47.33
N PRO A 140 -62.42 28.42 -47.05
CA PRO A 140 -63.89 28.48 -47.01
C PRO A 140 -64.58 28.31 -48.39
N VAL A 141 -65.86 27.90 -48.38
CA VAL A 141 -66.73 27.79 -49.55
C VAL A 141 -67.83 28.86 -49.49
N THR A 142 -67.98 29.65 -50.54
CA THR A 142 -69.12 30.59 -50.67
C THR A 142 -70.41 29.82 -51.02
N PRO A 143 -71.49 29.94 -50.24
CA PRO A 143 -72.74 29.23 -50.51
C PRO A 143 -73.34 29.59 -51.87
N SER A 144 -73.89 28.59 -52.56
CA SER A 144 -74.72 28.76 -53.77
C SER A 144 -76.15 28.39 -53.43
N SER A 145 -77.11 29.27 -53.71
CA SER A 145 -78.51 29.14 -53.27
C SER A 145 -78.64 28.84 -51.76
N GLY A 146 -77.76 29.43 -50.95
CA GLY A 146 -77.76 29.27 -49.49
C GLY A 146 -77.11 27.97 -48.96
N VAL A 147 -76.47 27.16 -49.82
CA VAL A 147 -75.77 25.93 -49.41
C VAL A 147 -74.29 25.97 -49.77
N ALA A 148 -73.41 25.78 -48.79
CA ALA A 148 -71.98 25.54 -48.99
C ALA A 148 -71.69 24.04 -49.01
N ALA A 149 -71.35 23.51 -50.18
CA ALA A 149 -70.96 22.11 -50.37
C ALA A 149 -69.43 21.99 -50.42
N PHE A 150 -68.84 21.26 -49.47
CA PHE A 150 -67.40 21.00 -49.46
C PHE A 150 -67.08 19.76 -50.32
N ALA A 151 -65.85 19.68 -50.83
CA ALA A 151 -65.39 18.56 -51.64
C ALA A 151 -63.92 18.22 -51.34
N GLY A 152 -63.55 16.95 -51.58
CA GLY A 152 -62.19 16.45 -51.38
C GLY A 152 -61.70 16.51 -49.94
N CYS A 153 -62.60 16.62 -48.96
CA CYS A 153 -62.24 16.70 -47.56
C CYS A 153 -61.67 15.36 -47.04
N ALA A 154 -60.52 15.41 -46.39
CA ALA A 154 -59.78 14.29 -45.82
C ALA A 154 -59.06 14.70 -44.52
N LEU A 155 -58.75 13.71 -43.68
CA LEU A 155 -57.93 13.87 -42.47
C LEU A 155 -56.70 12.95 -42.55
N ASP A 156 -55.54 13.45 -42.15
CA ASP A 156 -54.21 12.85 -42.36
C ASP A 156 -53.73 11.92 -41.23
N LYS A 157 -54.47 11.82 -40.12
CA LYS A 157 -54.07 11.00 -38.97
C LYS A 157 -55.23 10.16 -38.44
N PRO A 158 -54.98 8.89 -38.09
CA PRO A 158 -55.97 8.03 -37.48
C PRO A 158 -56.35 8.52 -36.07
N ALA A 159 -57.60 8.93 -35.89
CA ALA A 159 -58.20 9.33 -34.62
C ALA A 159 -59.70 9.57 -34.80
N THR A 160 -60.43 9.82 -33.72
CA THR A 160 -61.80 10.35 -33.79
C THR A 160 -61.80 11.87 -33.72
N TYR A 161 -62.51 12.51 -34.64
CA TYR A 161 -62.61 13.96 -34.80
C TYR A 161 -64.05 14.42 -34.73
N THR A 162 -64.28 15.65 -34.28
CA THR A 162 -65.56 16.36 -34.53
C THR A 162 -65.30 17.59 -35.40
N LEU A 163 -66.25 17.98 -36.25
CA LEU A 163 -66.12 19.14 -37.15
C LEU A 163 -67.11 20.25 -36.80
N LYS A 164 -66.73 21.50 -37.01
CA LYS A 164 -67.60 22.67 -36.88
C LYS A 164 -67.56 23.51 -38.14
N VAL A 165 -68.62 24.28 -38.38
CA VAL A 165 -68.66 25.25 -39.48
C VAL A 165 -68.95 26.65 -38.96
N THR A 166 -68.32 27.64 -39.58
CA THR A 166 -68.36 29.04 -39.16
C THR A 166 -68.50 29.95 -40.37
N ALA A 167 -69.15 31.11 -40.21
CA ALA A 167 -69.24 32.14 -41.25
C ALA A 167 -69.27 33.51 -40.59
N THR A 168 -68.68 34.52 -41.22
CA THR A 168 -68.62 35.86 -40.60
C THR A 168 -70.02 36.44 -40.44
N GLY A 169 -70.37 36.90 -39.24
CA GLY A 169 -71.69 37.46 -38.90
C GLY A 169 -72.74 36.44 -38.46
N ILE A 170 -72.40 35.13 -38.45
CA ILE A 170 -73.21 34.04 -37.90
C ILE A 170 -72.36 33.29 -36.86
N GLY A 171 -72.97 32.77 -35.79
CA GLY A 171 -72.25 31.90 -34.84
C GLY A 171 -71.83 30.56 -35.45
N ASP A 172 -70.98 29.81 -34.75
CA ASP A 172 -70.61 28.43 -35.11
C ASP A 172 -71.85 27.53 -35.22
N SER A 173 -71.79 26.47 -36.02
CA SER A 173 -72.89 25.50 -36.15
C SER A 173 -73.28 24.88 -34.81
N THR A 174 -74.58 24.63 -34.64
CA THR A 174 -75.13 24.02 -33.41
C THR A 174 -74.90 22.51 -33.31
N THR A 175 -74.54 21.84 -34.42
CA THR A 175 -74.16 20.42 -34.45
C THR A 175 -72.73 20.25 -34.95
N HIS A 176 -72.02 19.26 -34.37
CA HIS A 176 -70.64 18.92 -34.72
C HIS A 176 -70.54 17.43 -35.07
N PRO A 177 -70.59 17.03 -36.36
CA PRO A 177 -70.53 15.62 -36.73
C PRO A 177 -69.18 15.01 -36.34
N SER A 178 -69.23 13.77 -35.84
CA SER A 178 -68.04 12.99 -35.47
C SER A 178 -67.63 12.06 -36.62
N ILE A 179 -66.32 11.91 -36.83
CA ILE A 179 -65.73 10.99 -37.81
C ILE A 179 -64.53 10.25 -37.20
N SER A 180 -64.47 8.93 -37.40
CA SER A 180 -63.32 8.11 -37.01
C SER A 180 -62.43 7.78 -38.20
N ILE A 181 -61.15 8.12 -38.11
CA ILE A 181 -60.13 7.86 -39.13
C ILE A 181 -59.30 6.66 -38.72
N SER A 182 -59.19 5.65 -39.59
CA SER A 182 -58.33 4.48 -39.41
C SER A 182 -57.03 4.61 -40.21
N VAL A 183 -56.02 3.85 -39.81
CA VAL A 183 -54.75 3.69 -40.57
C VAL A 183 -55.01 3.09 -41.96
N GLY A 184 -54.14 3.39 -42.92
CA GLY A 184 -54.17 2.80 -44.25
C GLY A 184 -53.66 1.36 -44.27
N THR A 185 -53.68 0.73 -45.46
CA THR A 185 -53.07 -0.59 -45.66
C THR A 185 -51.56 -0.51 -45.53
N ALA A 186 -50.95 -1.48 -44.88
CA ALA A 186 -49.48 -1.55 -44.77
C ALA A 186 -48.82 -1.69 -46.15
N THR A 187 -47.82 -0.85 -46.41
CA THR A 187 -47.08 -0.84 -47.68
C THR A 187 -45.57 -0.86 -47.49
N GLN A 188 -45.06 -0.57 -46.29
CA GLN A 188 -43.62 -0.56 -46.04
C GLN A 188 -43.22 -1.06 -44.65
N LEU A 189 -41.96 -1.46 -44.54
CA LEU A 189 -41.26 -1.80 -43.30
C LEU A 189 -40.16 -0.77 -43.05
N VAL A 190 -39.98 -0.35 -41.80
CA VAL A 190 -38.95 0.63 -41.42
C VAL A 190 -38.23 0.18 -40.15
N PHE A 191 -36.90 0.23 -40.13
CA PHE A 191 -36.13 0.04 -38.90
C PHE A 191 -36.35 1.24 -37.97
N THR A 192 -37.11 1.03 -36.90
CA THR A 192 -37.36 2.04 -35.86
C THR A 192 -36.39 1.93 -34.68
N THR A 193 -35.69 0.80 -34.56
CA THR A 193 -34.48 0.67 -33.74
C THR A 193 -33.41 -0.03 -34.57
N GLN A 194 -32.25 0.61 -34.71
CA GLN A 194 -31.13 0.06 -35.48
C GLN A 194 -30.40 -1.03 -34.68
N PRO A 195 -29.77 -2.02 -35.33
CA PRO A 195 -28.88 -2.96 -34.64
C PRO A 195 -27.72 -2.22 -33.98
N GLY A 196 -27.45 -2.49 -32.70
CA GLY A 196 -26.37 -1.80 -31.96
C GLY A 196 -24.96 -2.29 -32.24
N GLY A 197 -24.80 -3.44 -32.93
CA GLY A 197 -23.53 -4.16 -32.99
C GLY A 197 -23.10 -4.71 -31.63
N GLY A 198 -21.85 -5.17 -31.52
CA GLY A 198 -21.34 -5.78 -30.29
C GLY A 198 -20.07 -6.60 -30.51
N THR A 199 -19.90 -7.64 -29.71
CA THR A 199 -18.73 -8.52 -29.76
C THR A 199 -19.10 -9.85 -30.45
N ALA A 200 -18.15 -10.46 -31.17
CA ALA A 200 -18.34 -11.72 -31.87
C ALA A 200 -18.93 -12.79 -30.93
N GLY A 201 -20.03 -13.42 -31.36
CA GLY A 201 -20.70 -14.50 -30.63
C GLY A 201 -21.55 -14.07 -29.43
N THR A 202 -21.61 -12.78 -29.11
CA THR A 202 -22.40 -12.24 -27.98
C THR A 202 -23.66 -11.53 -28.49
N ALA A 203 -24.78 -11.71 -27.78
CA ALA A 203 -26.03 -11.00 -28.09
C ALA A 203 -25.87 -9.49 -27.92
N TRP A 204 -26.38 -8.72 -28.87
CA TRP A 204 -26.28 -7.26 -28.86
C TRP A 204 -27.12 -6.64 -27.73
N ALA A 205 -26.56 -5.65 -27.05
CA ALA A 205 -27.29 -4.93 -26.01
C ALA A 205 -28.49 -4.14 -26.58
N THR A 206 -28.33 -3.57 -27.78
CA THR A 206 -29.43 -2.93 -28.52
C THR A 206 -29.90 -3.84 -29.65
N GLN A 207 -31.10 -4.38 -29.49
CA GLN A 207 -31.75 -5.25 -30.47
C GLN A 207 -32.54 -4.42 -31.48
N PRO A 208 -32.53 -4.78 -32.78
CA PRO A 208 -33.29 -4.05 -33.78
C PRO A 208 -34.80 -4.22 -33.59
N ALA A 209 -35.56 -3.26 -34.09
CA ALA A 209 -37.01 -3.31 -34.19
C ALA A 209 -37.45 -2.77 -35.56
N VAL A 210 -38.45 -3.42 -36.15
CA VAL A 210 -38.98 -3.05 -37.47
C VAL A 210 -40.48 -2.77 -37.36
N THR A 211 -40.89 -1.59 -37.77
CA THR A 211 -42.28 -1.14 -37.74
C THR A 211 -42.93 -1.30 -39.12
N LEU A 212 -44.21 -1.68 -39.10
CA LEU A 212 -45.07 -1.78 -40.27
C LEU A 212 -45.81 -0.46 -40.47
N GLU A 213 -45.67 0.17 -41.64
CA GLU A 213 -46.26 1.47 -41.94
C GLU A 213 -47.09 1.46 -43.24
N ASP A 214 -48.09 2.34 -43.31
CA ASP A 214 -48.82 2.65 -44.53
C ASP A 214 -48.05 3.64 -45.42
N ALA A 215 -48.56 3.93 -46.61
CA ALA A 215 -47.91 4.82 -47.56
C ALA A 215 -47.77 6.28 -47.06
N GLY A 216 -48.52 6.65 -46.02
CA GLY A 216 -48.45 7.95 -45.36
C GLY A 216 -47.51 7.97 -44.15
N GLY A 217 -46.81 6.87 -43.85
CA GLY A 217 -45.92 6.75 -42.70
C GLY A 217 -46.63 6.53 -41.36
N ASN A 218 -47.92 6.17 -41.38
CA ASN A 218 -48.63 5.83 -40.15
C ASN A 218 -48.40 4.37 -39.78
N VAL A 219 -48.22 4.09 -38.49
CA VAL A 219 -48.02 2.73 -37.98
C VAL A 219 -49.29 1.91 -38.16
N VAL A 220 -49.19 0.80 -38.89
CA VAL A 220 -50.34 -0.07 -39.17
C VAL A 220 -50.49 -1.09 -38.06
N THR A 221 -51.46 -0.84 -37.19
CA THR A 221 -51.96 -1.80 -36.20
C THR A 221 -53.04 -2.67 -36.83
N SER A 222 -53.23 -3.90 -36.34
CA SER A 222 -54.20 -4.93 -36.76
C SER A 222 -53.85 -5.80 -37.99
N THR A 223 -52.71 -5.58 -38.65
CA THR A 223 -52.22 -6.46 -39.73
C THR A 223 -51.25 -7.52 -39.21
N ALA A 224 -51.56 -8.80 -39.44
CA ALA A 224 -50.66 -9.90 -39.11
C ALA A 224 -49.57 -10.04 -40.18
N GLN A 225 -48.31 -9.91 -39.76
CA GLN A 225 -47.13 -9.85 -40.62
C GLN A 225 -45.94 -10.46 -39.86
N SER A 226 -45.12 -11.27 -40.50
CA SER A 226 -43.86 -11.74 -39.91
C SER A 226 -42.70 -11.07 -40.63
N VAL A 227 -41.77 -10.49 -39.88
CA VAL A 227 -40.57 -9.85 -40.40
C VAL A 227 -39.37 -10.73 -40.12
N THR A 228 -38.59 -11.02 -41.16
CA THR A 228 -37.33 -11.78 -41.08
C THR A 228 -36.17 -10.85 -41.36
N LEU A 229 -35.16 -10.90 -40.49
CA LEU A 229 -33.88 -10.23 -40.69
C LEU A 229 -32.86 -11.22 -41.26
N ALA A 230 -32.09 -10.75 -42.25
CA ALA A 230 -30.94 -11.47 -42.79
C ALA A 230 -29.75 -10.51 -42.92
N ILE A 231 -28.53 -11.04 -42.90
CA ILE A 231 -27.33 -10.22 -43.15
C ILE A 231 -27.33 -9.81 -44.62
N GLN A 232 -27.15 -8.52 -44.90
CA GLN A 232 -27.00 -7.99 -46.25
C GLN A 232 -25.52 -7.82 -46.59
N ASN A 233 -24.78 -6.98 -45.87
CA ASN A 233 -23.33 -6.86 -45.99
C ASN A 233 -22.66 -7.72 -44.92
N ASN A 234 -21.83 -8.68 -45.34
CA ASN A 234 -21.21 -9.66 -44.46
C ASN A 234 -19.67 -9.63 -44.54
N PRO A 235 -19.02 -8.54 -44.07
CA PRO A 235 -17.59 -8.32 -44.25
C PRO A 235 -16.70 -9.38 -43.56
N GLY A 236 -17.15 -9.96 -42.45
CA GLY A 236 -16.42 -11.00 -41.72
C GLY A 236 -16.88 -12.44 -41.99
N GLY A 237 -17.82 -12.66 -42.93
CA GLY A 237 -18.36 -13.99 -43.23
C GLY A 237 -19.10 -14.64 -42.05
N GLY A 238 -19.73 -13.83 -41.18
CA GLY A 238 -20.43 -14.28 -39.97
C GLY A 238 -21.84 -14.78 -40.22
N THR A 239 -22.38 -15.49 -39.24
CA THR A 239 -23.74 -16.04 -39.20
C THR A 239 -24.56 -15.27 -38.16
N LEU A 240 -25.74 -14.80 -38.56
CA LEU A 240 -26.71 -14.19 -37.65
C LEU A 240 -27.44 -15.30 -36.86
N SER A 241 -27.39 -15.22 -35.55
CA SER A 241 -28.05 -16.13 -34.61
C SER A 241 -29.07 -15.36 -33.75
N GLY A 242 -29.92 -16.07 -33.00
CA GLY A 242 -31.00 -15.49 -32.20
C GLY A 242 -32.35 -15.50 -32.91
N THR A 243 -33.33 -14.76 -32.39
CA THR A 243 -34.67 -14.70 -32.98
C THR A 243 -34.66 -13.75 -34.18
N ALA A 244 -34.23 -14.24 -35.35
CA ALA A 244 -34.12 -13.46 -36.59
C ALA A 244 -35.45 -13.30 -37.36
N THR A 245 -36.50 -14.02 -36.97
CA THR A 245 -37.86 -13.82 -37.47
C THR A 245 -38.79 -13.50 -36.31
N ALA A 246 -39.50 -12.39 -36.40
CA ALA A 246 -40.43 -11.94 -35.38
C ALA A 246 -41.79 -11.60 -36.00
N ALA A 247 -42.87 -11.99 -35.32
CA ALA A 247 -44.20 -11.54 -35.69
C ALA A 247 -44.37 -10.07 -35.29
N VAL A 248 -44.98 -9.27 -36.16
CA VAL A 248 -45.43 -7.92 -35.84
C VAL A 248 -46.52 -8.02 -34.79
N ASN A 249 -46.34 -7.32 -33.67
CA ASN A 249 -47.38 -7.21 -32.67
C ASN A 249 -48.54 -6.38 -33.24
N THR A 250 -49.70 -7.00 -33.43
CA THR A 250 -50.86 -6.37 -34.08
C THR A 250 -51.47 -5.22 -33.27
N SER A 251 -51.15 -5.08 -31.98
CA SER A 251 -51.57 -3.93 -31.16
C SER A 251 -50.65 -2.72 -31.30
N THR A 252 -49.38 -2.91 -31.67
CA THR A 252 -48.39 -1.82 -31.77
C THR A 252 -47.83 -1.60 -33.17
N GLY A 253 -48.00 -2.54 -34.10
CA GLY A 253 -47.44 -2.49 -35.45
C GLY A 253 -45.92 -2.72 -35.52
N VAL A 254 -45.29 -3.21 -34.45
CA VAL A 254 -43.82 -3.39 -34.37
C VAL A 254 -43.44 -4.87 -34.23
N ALA A 255 -42.45 -5.31 -35.01
CA ALA A 255 -41.73 -6.56 -34.82
C ALA A 255 -40.43 -6.28 -34.03
N THR A 256 -40.31 -6.88 -32.84
CA THR A 256 -39.14 -6.75 -31.96
C THR A 256 -38.32 -8.02 -31.97
N PHE A 257 -37.01 -7.89 -32.16
CA PHE A 257 -36.08 -9.01 -32.20
C PHE A 257 -35.34 -9.15 -30.88
N SER A 258 -34.86 -10.36 -30.56
CA SER A 258 -34.18 -10.62 -29.29
C SER A 258 -33.06 -11.63 -29.45
N GLY A 259 -32.01 -11.46 -28.66
CA GLY A 259 -30.87 -12.38 -28.62
C GLY A 259 -30.05 -12.41 -29.92
N LEU A 260 -30.19 -11.41 -30.80
CA LEU A 260 -29.43 -11.37 -32.04
C LEU A 260 -27.95 -11.16 -31.79
N SER A 261 -27.13 -11.96 -32.47
CA SER A 261 -25.66 -11.91 -32.43
C SER A 261 -25.07 -12.33 -33.77
N ILE A 262 -23.86 -11.89 -34.08
CA ILE A 262 -23.05 -12.40 -35.20
C ILE A 262 -21.76 -13.02 -34.65
N ASN A 263 -21.42 -14.22 -35.10
CA ASN A 263 -20.33 -15.03 -34.56
C ASN A 263 -18.92 -14.67 -35.06
N LYS A 264 -18.79 -13.72 -36.00
CA LYS A 264 -17.50 -13.30 -36.57
C LYS A 264 -17.32 -11.79 -36.44
N ALA A 265 -16.10 -11.38 -36.09
CA ALA A 265 -15.73 -9.97 -36.04
C ALA A 265 -15.64 -9.36 -37.46
N GLY A 266 -15.97 -8.07 -37.58
CA GLY A 266 -15.92 -7.34 -38.84
C GLY A 266 -16.61 -5.97 -38.75
N ASN A 267 -16.16 -5.02 -39.57
CA ASN A 267 -16.68 -3.66 -39.59
C ASN A 267 -17.59 -3.44 -40.80
N GLY A 268 -18.76 -2.82 -40.57
CA GLY A 268 -19.70 -2.45 -41.63
C GLY A 268 -20.76 -3.50 -41.96
N TYR A 269 -21.15 -4.36 -41.02
CA TYR A 269 -22.31 -5.23 -41.17
C TYR A 269 -23.59 -4.43 -41.38
N THR A 270 -24.51 -4.96 -42.20
CA THR A 270 -25.87 -4.44 -42.36
C THR A 270 -26.86 -5.59 -42.35
N LEU A 271 -28.08 -5.34 -41.86
CA LEU A 271 -29.20 -6.28 -41.94
C LEU A 271 -30.23 -5.81 -42.96
N THR A 272 -30.87 -6.73 -43.67
CA THR A 272 -32.10 -6.45 -44.44
C THR A 272 -33.31 -7.07 -43.74
N ALA A 273 -34.43 -6.35 -43.76
CA ALA A 273 -35.72 -6.81 -43.26
C ALA A 273 -36.64 -7.17 -44.43
N THR A 274 -37.19 -8.38 -44.42
CA THR A 274 -38.21 -8.83 -45.37
C THR A 274 -39.47 -9.24 -44.64
N GLY A 275 -40.61 -8.88 -45.22
CA GLY A 275 -41.89 -9.33 -44.73
C GLY A 275 -42.48 -10.48 -45.55
N ASN A 276 -43.35 -11.29 -44.95
CA ASN A 276 -44.15 -12.28 -45.68
C ASN A 276 -45.27 -11.69 -46.56
N THR A 277 -45.82 -10.50 -46.28
CA THR A 277 -46.81 -9.84 -47.15
C THR A 277 -46.37 -8.47 -47.68
N VAL A 278 -45.64 -7.69 -46.88
CA VAL A 278 -45.10 -6.36 -47.24
C VAL A 278 -43.58 -6.42 -47.38
N ASN A 279 -43.01 -5.72 -48.37
CA ASN A 279 -41.56 -5.72 -48.65
C ASN A 279 -40.96 -7.14 -48.69
N THR A 280 -41.52 -7.98 -49.58
CA THR A 280 -41.22 -9.42 -49.71
C THR A 280 -39.88 -9.73 -50.39
N THR A 281 -39.17 -8.72 -50.90
CA THR A 281 -37.89 -8.87 -51.59
C THR A 281 -36.73 -8.43 -50.69
N ALA A 282 -35.72 -9.28 -50.53
CA ALA A 282 -34.50 -8.95 -49.78
C ALA A 282 -33.75 -7.77 -50.42
N GLY A 283 -33.38 -6.76 -49.63
CA GLY A 283 -32.60 -5.59 -50.08
C GLY A 283 -33.35 -4.27 -50.23
N VAL A 284 -34.67 -4.23 -50.04
CA VAL A 284 -35.46 -2.97 -50.11
C VAL A 284 -35.45 -2.19 -48.79
N VAL A 285 -35.27 -2.89 -47.66
CA VAL A 285 -35.18 -2.28 -46.33
C VAL A 285 -33.90 -2.75 -45.66
N VAL A 286 -32.96 -1.82 -45.44
CA VAL A 286 -31.61 -2.10 -44.94
C VAL A 286 -31.34 -1.23 -43.72
N SER A 287 -30.70 -1.80 -42.71
CA SER A 287 -30.28 -1.08 -41.50
C SER A 287 -29.12 -0.13 -41.79
N SER A 288 -28.81 0.77 -40.84
CA SER A 288 -27.50 1.42 -40.82
C SER A 288 -26.38 0.39 -40.63
N GLY A 289 -25.16 0.73 -41.08
CA GLY A 289 -23.98 -0.09 -40.85
C GLY A 289 -23.59 -0.15 -39.36
N PHE A 290 -23.18 -1.33 -38.89
CA PHE A 290 -22.72 -1.57 -37.52
C PHE A 290 -21.51 -2.51 -37.48
N ASN A 291 -20.79 -2.53 -36.36
CA ASN A 291 -19.54 -3.28 -36.23
C ASN A 291 -19.68 -4.43 -35.23
N ILE A 292 -18.95 -5.52 -35.48
CA ILE A 292 -18.74 -6.62 -34.56
C ILE A 292 -17.25 -6.66 -34.19
N ALA A 293 -16.92 -6.38 -32.93
CA ALA A 293 -15.55 -6.40 -32.43
C ALA A 293 -15.09 -7.83 -32.05
N MET A 294 -13.77 -8.05 -32.02
CA MET A 294 -13.20 -9.27 -31.44
C MET A 294 -13.53 -9.37 -29.96
N ALA A 295 -13.72 -10.60 -29.48
CA ALA A 295 -13.93 -10.92 -28.08
C ALA A 295 -12.60 -10.90 -27.31
N THR A 296 -12.60 -10.45 -26.06
CA THR A 296 -11.38 -10.48 -25.22
C THR A 296 -11.55 -11.58 -24.18
N PRO A 297 -10.88 -12.73 -24.34
CA PRO A 297 -11.01 -13.82 -23.38
C PRO A 297 -10.16 -13.56 -22.13
N SER A 298 -10.60 -14.11 -21.00
CA SER A 298 -9.86 -14.09 -19.73
C SER A 298 -9.67 -15.51 -19.20
N PHE A 299 -8.55 -15.74 -18.52
CA PHE A 299 -8.32 -16.97 -17.78
C PHE A 299 -9.11 -16.99 -16.47
N SER A 300 -9.61 -18.16 -16.08
CA SER A 300 -10.33 -18.41 -14.84
C SER A 300 -10.19 -19.88 -14.43
N ASN A 301 -10.52 -20.21 -13.18
CA ASN A 301 -10.42 -21.57 -12.62
C ASN A 301 -9.04 -22.21 -12.85
N LEU A 302 -7.98 -21.40 -12.87
CA LEU A 302 -6.61 -21.89 -13.00
C LEU A 302 -6.26 -22.79 -11.81
N THR A 303 -5.44 -23.80 -12.04
CA THR A 303 -4.88 -24.60 -10.94
C THR A 303 -4.17 -23.68 -9.95
N ALA A 304 -4.56 -23.76 -8.68
CA ALA A 304 -3.97 -22.96 -7.60
C ALA A 304 -2.45 -23.17 -7.52
N SER A 305 -1.73 -22.19 -6.95
CA SER A 305 -0.29 -22.32 -6.72
C SER A 305 0.04 -23.58 -5.92
N GLN A 306 1.12 -24.26 -6.30
CA GLN A 306 1.52 -25.55 -5.74
C GLN A 306 2.93 -25.50 -5.15
N THR A 307 3.17 -26.32 -4.14
CA THR A 307 4.51 -26.58 -3.59
C THR A 307 4.88 -28.04 -3.81
N ILE A 308 6.05 -28.30 -4.39
CA ILE A 308 6.58 -29.65 -4.61
C ILE A 308 8.01 -29.75 -4.07
N ALA A 309 8.41 -30.94 -3.66
CA ALA A 309 9.81 -31.21 -3.36
C ALA A 309 10.64 -31.31 -4.66
N GLN A 310 11.90 -30.88 -4.60
CA GLN A 310 12.87 -31.04 -5.67
C GLN A 310 12.94 -32.51 -6.11
N GLY A 311 12.90 -32.73 -7.42
CA GLY A 311 12.90 -34.06 -8.02
C GLY A 311 11.52 -34.68 -8.22
N ALA A 312 10.42 -34.00 -7.83
CA ALA A 312 9.08 -34.40 -8.23
C ALA A 312 8.96 -34.44 -9.76
N ALA A 313 8.44 -35.55 -10.29
CA ALA A 313 8.50 -35.85 -11.73
C ALA A 313 7.69 -34.87 -12.59
N SER A 314 6.48 -34.52 -12.14
CA SER A 314 5.57 -33.66 -12.89
C SER A 314 4.44 -33.11 -12.01
N ILE A 315 3.80 -32.03 -12.46
CA ILE A 315 2.53 -31.51 -11.94
C ILE A 315 1.46 -31.52 -13.04
N ASN A 316 0.18 -31.44 -12.65
CA ASN A 316 -0.94 -31.24 -13.58
C ASN A 316 -1.47 -29.82 -13.45
N LEU A 317 -1.69 -29.18 -14.60
CA LEU A 317 -2.24 -27.82 -14.68
C LEU A 317 -3.47 -27.80 -15.59
N SER A 318 -4.46 -27.00 -15.21
CA SER A 318 -5.73 -26.83 -15.91
C SER A 318 -6.29 -25.43 -15.69
N GLY A 319 -7.30 -25.08 -16.47
CA GLY A 319 -8.04 -23.83 -16.33
C GLY A 319 -9.13 -23.68 -17.37
N THR A 320 -9.72 -22.48 -17.43
CA THR A 320 -10.74 -22.11 -18.41
C THR A 320 -10.34 -20.77 -19.05
N ILE A 321 -10.42 -20.69 -20.38
CA ILE A 321 -10.29 -19.44 -21.13
C ILE A 321 -11.60 -19.14 -21.87
N ALA A 322 -12.22 -18.00 -21.61
CA ALA A 322 -13.47 -17.59 -22.26
C ALA A 322 -13.67 -16.07 -22.22
N ALA A 323 -14.46 -15.55 -23.16
CA ALA A 323 -15.00 -14.19 -23.15
C ALA A 323 -16.50 -14.26 -22.83
N GLY A 324 -16.86 -14.14 -21.55
CA GLY A 324 -18.22 -14.40 -21.08
C GLY A 324 -18.62 -15.87 -21.33
N SER A 325 -19.72 -16.11 -22.05
CA SER A 325 -20.18 -17.46 -22.40
C SER A 325 -19.56 -18.03 -23.68
N VAL A 326 -18.66 -17.29 -24.34
CA VAL A 326 -18.06 -17.68 -25.62
C VAL A 326 -16.61 -18.11 -25.40
N ALA A 327 -16.29 -19.36 -25.76
CA ALA A 327 -14.95 -19.91 -25.64
C ALA A 327 -14.21 -19.89 -26.99
N PRO A 328 -12.86 -19.78 -26.99
CA PRO A 328 -12.04 -20.03 -28.17
C PRO A 328 -12.28 -21.42 -28.78
N PRO A 329 -12.01 -21.62 -30.08
CA PRO A 329 -12.22 -22.89 -30.76
C PRO A 329 -11.49 -24.07 -30.11
N SER A 330 -12.13 -25.24 -30.10
CA SER A 330 -11.55 -26.45 -29.49
C SER A 330 -10.36 -27.06 -30.25
N SER A 331 -9.99 -26.47 -31.39
CA SER A 331 -8.80 -26.83 -32.16
C SER A 331 -7.55 -26.03 -31.76
N GLU A 332 -7.69 -25.04 -30.88
CA GLU A 332 -6.62 -24.15 -30.47
C GLU A 332 -6.07 -24.52 -29.09
N THR A 333 -4.94 -23.91 -28.71
CA THR A 333 -4.20 -24.28 -27.49
C THR A 333 -3.87 -23.06 -26.64
N VAL A 334 -3.91 -23.25 -25.32
CA VAL A 334 -3.21 -22.40 -24.35
C VAL A 334 -1.78 -22.92 -24.20
N THR A 335 -0.78 -22.04 -24.22
CA THR A 335 0.60 -22.40 -23.91
C THR A 335 0.87 -22.15 -22.43
N ILE A 336 1.27 -23.19 -21.71
CA ILE A 336 1.68 -23.14 -20.30
C ILE A 336 3.20 -23.09 -20.24
N THR A 337 3.76 -22.05 -19.64
CA THR A 337 5.21 -21.85 -19.55
C THR A 337 5.68 -21.85 -18.10
N ILE A 338 6.69 -22.67 -17.80
CA ILE A 338 7.43 -22.68 -16.53
C ILE A 338 8.93 -22.68 -16.85
N ASN A 339 9.68 -21.71 -16.30
CA ASN A 339 11.13 -21.59 -16.50
C ASN A 339 11.56 -21.64 -17.99
N GLY A 340 10.79 -20.98 -18.88
CA GLY A 340 11.04 -20.97 -20.33
C GLY A 340 10.66 -22.26 -21.08
N SER A 341 10.24 -23.32 -20.38
CA SER A 341 9.72 -24.54 -21.00
C SER A 341 8.24 -24.39 -21.32
N ASN A 342 7.85 -24.62 -22.59
CA ASN A 342 6.50 -24.42 -23.09
C ASN A 342 5.77 -25.75 -23.28
N THR A 343 4.61 -25.90 -22.64
CA THR A 343 3.72 -27.07 -22.76
C THR A 343 2.36 -26.64 -23.30
N PRO A 344 1.93 -27.10 -24.49
CA PRO A 344 0.62 -26.77 -25.03
C PRO A 344 -0.50 -27.55 -24.34
N ALA A 345 -1.64 -26.89 -24.11
CA ALA A 345 -2.87 -27.46 -23.57
C ALA A 345 -4.04 -27.16 -24.51
N THR A 346 -4.68 -28.21 -25.04
CA THR A 346 -5.80 -28.07 -25.97
C THR A 346 -7.03 -27.49 -25.28
N ILE A 347 -7.68 -26.52 -25.92
CA ILE A 347 -8.92 -25.90 -25.45
C ILE A 347 -10.10 -26.82 -25.78
N GLY A 348 -11.00 -27.05 -24.82
CA GLY A 348 -12.23 -27.79 -24.99
C GLY A 348 -13.40 -26.92 -25.47
N SER A 349 -14.53 -27.53 -25.82
CA SER A 349 -15.71 -26.83 -26.34
C SER A 349 -16.33 -25.79 -25.40
N SER A 350 -16.01 -25.84 -24.10
CA SER A 350 -16.42 -24.87 -23.08
C SER A 350 -15.28 -23.95 -22.60
N GLY A 351 -14.15 -23.91 -23.30
CA GLY A 351 -12.98 -23.10 -22.93
C GLY A 351 -12.05 -23.75 -21.90
N ASN A 352 -12.41 -24.93 -21.37
CA ASN A 352 -11.60 -25.66 -20.41
C ASN A 352 -10.36 -26.25 -21.08
N PHE A 353 -9.20 -26.14 -20.47
CA PHE A 353 -7.96 -26.81 -20.89
C PHE A 353 -7.37 -27.61 -19.72
N GLY A 354 -6.65 -28.68 -20.07
CA GLY A 354 -6.08 -29.61 -19.10
C GLY A 354 -7.07 -30.66 -18.55
N PRO A 355 -6.64 -31.52 -17.61
CA PRO A 355 -5.32 -31.50 -16.96
C PRO A 355 -4.19 -31.79 -17.95
N THR A 356 -3.19 -30.91 -17.96
CA THR A 356 -1.98 -31.01 -18.78
C THR A 356 -0.81 -31.29 -17.86
N THR A 357 -0.11 -32.40 -18.10
CA THR A 357 1.06 -32.80 -17.32
C THR A 357 2.29 -32.01 -17.76
N VAL A 358 2.93 -31.32 -16.82
CA VAL A 358 4.16 -30.55 -17.02
C VAL A 358 5.29 -31.21 -16.24
N ASN A 359 6.41 -31.51 -16.91
CA ASN A 359 7.58 -32.10 -16.26
C ASN A 359 8.26 -31.08 -15.34
N THR A 360 8.56 -31.50 -14.10
CA THR A 360 9.21 -30.67 -13.07
C THR A 360 10.49 -31.28 -12.52
N SER A 361 10.92 -32.44 -13.03
CA SER A 361 12.03 -33.21 -12.43
C SER A 361 13.38 -32.50 -12.44
N SER A 362 13.59 -31.58 -13.37
CA SER A 362 14.83 -30.81 -13.53
C SER A 362 14.79 -29.42 -12.89
N LEU A 363 13.67 -29.04 -12.25
CA LEU A 363 13.55 -27.75 -11.60
C LEU A 363 14.35 -27.74 -10.28
N SER A 364 15.15 -26.69 -10.10
CA SER A 364 15.84 -26.42 -8.84
C SER A 364 14.87 -25.80 -7.83
N PRO A 365 15.18 -25.79 -6.52
CA PRO A 365 14.37 -25.09 -5.54
C PRO A 365 14.30 -23.59 -5.87
N ASN A 366 13.10 -23.12 -6.18
CA ASN A 366 12.78 -21.73 -6.50
C ASN A 366 11.26 -21.56 -6.56
N VAL A 367 10.79 -20.31 -6.61
CA VAL A 367 9.42 -19.98 -6.99
C VAL A 367 9.40 -19.68 -8.49
N TYR A 368 8.68 -20.48 -9.26
CA TYR A 368 8.49 -20.30 -10.69
C TYR A 368 7.11 -19.73 -10.98
N THR A 369 7.04 -18.61 -11.71
CA THR A 369 5.78 -18.11 -12.26
C THR A 369 5.25 -19.08 -13.31
N ILE A 370 3.97 -19.44 -13.20
CA ILE A 370 3.27 -20.20 -14.23
C ILE A 370 2.62 -19.19 -15.17
N THR A 371 3.03 -19.16 -16.43
CA THR A 371 2.44 -18.28 -17.44
C THR A 371 1.49 -19.07 -18.33
N TYR A 372 0.23 -18.65 -18.39
CA TYR A 372 -0.77 -19.16 -19.35
C TYR A 372 -0.92 -18.13 -20.47
N SER A 373 -0.74 -18.54 -21.72
CA SER A 373 -0.85 -17.63 -22.86
C SER A 373 -1.71 -18.21 -23.97
N TYR A 374 -2.58 -17.36 -24.53
CA TYR A 374 -3.39 -17.66 -25.71
C TYR A 374 -3.10 -16.61 -26.77
N ALA A 375 -2.73 -17.07 -27.97
CA ALA A 375 -2.22 -16.20 -29.03
C ALA A 375 -3.29 -15.31 -29.69
N GLY A 376 -4.58 -15.60 -29.47
CA GLY A 376 -5.68 -14.96 -30.18
C GLY A 376 -5.93 -15.57 -31.56
N ASP A 377 -7.04 -15.18 -32.18
CA ASP A 377 -7.42 -15.56 -33.54
C ASP A 377 -8.19 -14.42 -34.24
N SER A 378 -8.85 -14.73 -35.36
CA SER A 378 -9.71 -13.79 -36.08
C SER A 378 -10.92 -13.26 -35.30
N ASN A 379 -11.30 -13.88 -34.18
CA ASN A 379 -12.50 -13.56 -33.38
C ASN A 379 -12.18 -13.23 -31.91
N PHE A 380 -11.01 -13.61 -31.42
CA PHE A 380 -10.55 -13.41 -30.06
C PHE A 380 -9.21 -12.67 -30.02
N ASN A 381 -9.09 -11.68 -29.14
CA ASN A 381 -7.81 -11.09 -28.79
C ASN A 381 -6.90 -12.11 -28.09
N SER A 382 -5.59 -11.88 -28.12
CA SER A 382 -4.65 -12.61 -27.29
C SER A 382 -4.90 -12.36 -25.81
N ALA A 383 -4.55 -13.33 -24.96
CA ALA A 383 -4.69 -13.23 -23.51
C ALA A 383 -3.48 -13.86 -22.80
N THR A 384 -3.12 -13.35 -21.63
CA THR A 384 -2.04 -13.90 -20.79
C THR A 384 -2.41 -13.78 -19.31
N ASP A 385 -2.05 -14.79 -18.52
CA ASP A 385 -2.23 -14.81 -17.07
C ASP A 385 -0.97 -15.36 -16.38
N THR A 386 -0.54 -14.72 -15.29
CA THR A 386 0.63 -15.07 -14.48
C THR A 386 0.30 -15.13 -12.99
N SER A 387 -0.96 -15.37 -12.64
CA SER A 387 -1.48 -15.25 -11.27
C SER A 387 -1.13 -16.43 -10.36
N THR A 388 -0.65 -17.55 -10.90
CA THR A 388 -0.30 -18.75 -10.12
C THR A 388 1.19 -19.10 -10.23
N THR A 389 1.70 -19.79 -9.22
CA THR A 389 3.13 -20.10 -9.05
C THR A 389 3.35 -21.56 -8.69
N LEU A 390 4.55 -22.07 -9.02
CA LEU A 390 5.06 -23.36 -8.57
C LEU A 390 6.27 -23.11 -7.67
N THR A 391 6.17 -23.50 -6.40
CA THR A 391 7.29 -23.48 -5.46
C THR A 391 7.95 -24.85 -5.41
N VAL A 392 9.25 -24.92 -5.68
CA VAL A 392 10.05 -26.14 -5.53
C VAL A 392 10.90 -26.01 -4.25
N THR A 393 10.85 -26.99 -3.35
CA THR A 393 11.56 -26.97 -2.05
C THR A 393 12.55 -28.13 -1.90
N TYR A 394 13.55 -28.00 -1.04
CA TYR A 394 14.42 -29.14 -0.67
C TYR A 394 13.67 -30.17 0.20
N PRO A 395 13.94 -31.48 0.07
CA PRO A 395 13.22 -32.54 0.81
C PRO A 395 13.78 -32.90 2.21
N THR A 396 14.59 -32.08 2.89
CA THR A 396 15.03 -32.41 4.27
C THR A 396 15.19 -31.20 5.17
N LEU A 397 14.71 -31.38 6.40
CA LEU A 397 14.66 -30.45 7.51
C LEU A 397 15.42 -31.08 8.68
N VAL A 398 16.46 -30.38 9.12
CA VAL A 398 17.53 -30.80 10.04
C VAL A 398 18.22 -32.16 9.75
N THR A 399 19.47 -32.09 9.29
CA THR A 399 20.40 -33.24 9.33
C THR A 399 21.25 -33.15 10.59
N PHE A 400 21.25 -34.16 11.46
CA PHE A 400 22.11 -34.20 12.66
C PHE A 400 23.54 -34.62 12.33
N ARG A 401 24.54 -34.00 12.98
CA ARG A 401 25.94 -34.43 12.95
C ARG A 401 26.33 -35.17 14.22
N SER A 402 26.08 -34.57 15.37
CA SER A 402 26.46 -35.13 16.67
C SER A 402 25.45 -34.77 17.74
N PHE A 403 25.37 -35.64 18.75
CA PHE A 403 24.62 -35.42 19.97
C PHE A 403 25.43 -36.02 21.12
N GLY A 404 25.68 -35.23 22.16
CA GLY A 404 26.29 -35.65 23.40
C GLY A 404 25.35 -35.40 24.57
N ALA A 405 25.18 -36.42 25.42
CA ALA A 405 24.53 -36.26 26.71
C ALA A 405 25.53 -36.63 27.81
N THR A 406 26.05 -35.63 28.50
CA THR A 406 27.14 -35.80 29.47
C THR A 406 26.66 -35.55 30.89
N PRO A 407 26.88 -36.46 31.85
CA PRO A 407 26.61 -36.20 33.26
C PRO A 407 27.41 -34.99 33.75
N GLN A 408 26.75 -34.07 34.45
CA GLN A 408 27.37 -32.93 35.11
C GLN A 408 26.87 -32.86 36.56
N ASP A 409 27.51 -32.02 37.39
CA ASP A 409 27.08 -31.85 38.79
C ASP A 409 25.63 -31.34 38.87
N GLY A 410 24.71 -32.24 39.24
CA GLY A 410 23.29 -31.92 39.43
C GLY A 410 22.39 -32.06 38.19
N GLY A 411 22.81 -32.77 37.14
CA GLY A 411 21.97 -33.06 35.98
C GLY A 411 22.73 -33.67 34.79
N VAL A 412 22.15 -33.58 33.60
CA VAL A 412 22.76 -33.99 32.33
C VAL A 412 22.80 -32.78 31.38
N LEU A 413 23.99 -32.49 30.84
CA LEU A 413 24.17 -31.50 29.78
C LEU A 413 23.97 -32.18 28.42
N LEU A 414 23.07 -31.62 27.62
CA LEU A 414 22.77 -32.06 26.26
C LEU A 414 23.40 -31.05 25.30
N GLU A 415 24.19 -31.53 24.37
CA GLU A 415 24.86 -30.73 23.34
C GLU A 415 24.64 -31.41 22.00
N TRP A 416 24.24 -30.66 20.98
CA TRP A 416 24.08 -31.21 19.64
C TRP A 416 24.51 -30.25 18.56
N GLN A 417 24.95 -30.84 17.46
CA GLN A 417 25.32 -30.11 16.26
C GLN A 417 24.53 -30.67 15.10
N THR A 418 23.94 -29.77 14.34
CA THR A 418 23.34 -30.10 13.06
C THR A 418 24.38 -29.93 11.97
N GLY A 419 24.17 -30.59 10.84
CA GLY A 419 24.99 -30.43 9.64
C GLY A 419 24.27 -29.82 8.48
N ARG A 420 22.95 -29.75 8.55
CA ARG A 420 22.15 -28.99 7.61
C ARG A 420 20.89 -28.53 8.31
N GLU A 421 20.51 -27.28 8.19
CA GLU A 421 19.21 -26.78 8.66
C GLU A 421 18.52 -26.00 7.54
N VAL A 422 17.21 -26.13 7.43
CA VAL A 422 16.40 -25.35 6.49
C VAL A 422 15.17 -24.89 7.25
N SER A 423 14.92 -23.58 7.34
CA SER A 423 13.74 -23.05 8.02
C SER A 423 13.54 -23.54 9.46
N ASN A 424 14.59 -23.98 10.17
CA ASN A 424 14.44 -24.62 11.48
C ASN A 424 14.09 -23.60 12.57
N LEU A 425 12.84 -23.59 13.02
CA LEU A 425 12.35 -22.74 14.09
C LEU A 425 12.91 -23.18 15.45
N GLY A 426 13.18 -24.48 15.65
CA GLY A 426 13.81 -24.95 16.89
C GLY A 426 13.59 -26.43 17.21
N PHE A 427 13.96 -26.81 18.43
CA PHE A 427 13.95 -28.21 18.89
C PHE A 427 13.15 -28.39 20.18
N HIS A 428 12.23 -29.35 20.20
CA HIS A 428 11.69 -29.87 21.46
C HIS A 428 12.51 -31.05 21.96
N LEU A 429 12.85 -31.05 23.26
CA LEU A 429 13.55 -32.15 23.89
C LEU A 429 12.60 -33.03 24.69
N TYR A 430 12.83 -34.33 24.64
CA TYR A 430 12.09 -35.34 25.39
C TYR A 430 13.06 -36.23 26.16
N ARG A 431 12.73 -36.58 27.41
CA ARG A 431 13.41 -37.58 28.23
C ARG A 431 12.48 -38.77 28.42
N ASP A 432 12.94 -39.97 28.06
CA ASP A 432 12.19 -41.22 28.24
C ASP A 432 10.75 -41.14 27.68
N GLY A 433 10.59 -40.44 26.55
CA GLY A 433 9.30 -40.19 25.88
C GLY A 433 8.48 -39.03 26.44
N VAL A 434 8.93 -38.34 27.50
CA VAL A 434 8.25 -37.19 28.10
C VAL A 434 8.89 -35.88 27.67
N ARG A 435 8.10 -34.94 27.16
CA ARG A 435 8.58 -33.62 26.73
C ARG A 435 9.11 -32.81 27.91
N LEU A 436 10.35 -32.35 27.80
CA LEU A 436 11.03 -31.51 28.79
C LEU A 436 10.76 -30.02 28.54
N THR A 437 10.91 -29.59 27.29
CA THR A 437 10.85 -28.17 26.91
C THR A 437 9.44 -27.75 26.55
N ARG A 438 8.88 -26.76 27.25
CA ARG A 438 7.52 -26.24 26.97
C ARG A 438 7.45 -25.50 25.63
N SER A 439 8.45 -24.69 25.32
CA SER A 439 8.67 -24.00 24.04
C SER A 439 9.92 -24.60 23.37
N PRO A 440 10.11 -24.55 22.03
CA PRO A 440 11.29 -25.16 21.43
C PRO A 440 12.56 -24.38 21.81
N VAL A 441 13.69 -25.05 21.90
CA VAL A 441 15.01 -24.40 21.90
C VAL A 441 15.16 -23.67 20.57
N ALA A 442 15.41 -22.37 20.60
CA ALA A 442 15.40 -21.52 19.42
C ALA A 442 16.37 -22.01 18.34
N GLY A 443 15.86 -22.21 17.13
CA GLY A 443 16.59 -22.75 15.98
C GLY A 443 17.17 -21.68 15.06
N SER A 444 17.81 -22.12 13.98
CA SER A 444 18.54 -21.24 13.07
C SER A 444 17.68 -20.31 12.22
N ALA A 445 16.37 -20.54 12.13
CA ALA A 445 15.45 -19.70 11.36
C ALA A 445 15.42 -18.26 11.88
N LEU A 446 15.74 -18.02 13.15
CA LEU A 446 15.87 -16.68 13.73
C LEU A 446 17.11 -15.92 13.26
N LEU A 447 18.05 -16.60 12.59
CA LEU A 447 19.21 -16.00 11.94
C LEU A 447 19.05 -16.00 10.42
N ALA A 448 18.54 -17.09 9.86
CA ALA A 448 18.61 -17.38 8.43
C ALA A 448 17.27 -17.17 7.70
N GLY A 449 16.13 -17.18 8.40
CA GLY A 449 14.82 -16.97 7.80
C GLY A 449 14.27 -18.15 7.00
N PRO A 450 13.15 -17.93 6.29
CA PRO A 450 12.43 -18.97 5.56
C PRO A 450 13.16 -19.45 4.31
N SER A 451 13.14 -20.77 4.09
CA SER A 451 13.74 -21.47 2.94
C SER A 451 15.25 -21.34 2.82
N THR A 452 15.90 -20.72 3.80
CA THR A 452 17.35 -20.57 3.83
C THR A 452 18.00 -21.84 4.33
N VAL A 453 19.00 -22.31 3.57
CA VAL A 453 19.75 -23.53 3.88
C VAL A 453 21.04 -23.16 4.60
N LEU A 454 21.15 -23.56 5.86
CA LEU A 454 22.44 -23.60 6.57
C LEU A 454 23.09 -24.95 6.33
N THR A 455 23.99 -25.03 5.35
CA THR A 455 24.71 -26.25 4.94
C THR A 455 25.81 -26.70 5.92
N ALA A 456 26.17 -25.86 6.89
CA ALA A 456 27.04 -26.25 8.02
C ALA A 456 26.25 -26.57 9.30
N GLY A 457 24.94 -26.31 9.32
CA GLY A 457 24.12 -26.39 10.52
C GLY A 457 24.49 -25.35 11.59
N ASN A 458 24.15 -25.66 12.84
CA ASN A 458 24.39 -24.82 14.01
C ASN A 458 24.65 -25.70 15.25
N SER A 459 25.17 -25.10 16.32
CA SER A 459 25.44 -25.78 17.61
C SER A 459 24.44 -25.32 18.66
N TYR A 460 23.96 -26.26 19.48
CA TYR A 460 22.98 -26.00 20.54
C TYR A 460 23.36 -26.73 21.82
N SER A 461 22.91 -26.20 22.95
CA SER A 461 23.06 -26.87 24.24
C SER A 461 21.84 -26.63 25.14
N TRP A 462 21.53 -27.62 25.99
CA TRP A 462 20.46 -27.53 26.99
C TRP A 462 20.80 -28.37 28.22
N PHE A 463 20.34 -27.96 29.42
CA PHE A 463 20.66 -28.66 30.67
C PHE A 463 19.41 -29.26 31.32
N ASP A 464 19.40 -30.58 31.52
CA ASP A 464 18.37 -31.31 32.24
C ASP A 464 18.75 -31.52 33.72
N PRO A 465 18.18 -30.75 34.68
CA PRO A 465 18.50 -30.86 36.10
C PRO A 465 17.94 -32.12 36.79
N ASP A 466 17.10 -32.89 36.10
CA ASP A 466 16.50 -34.13 36.60
C ASP A 466 16.96 -35.36 35.79
N GLY A 467 17.85 -35.15 34.81
CA GLY A 467 18.48 -36.20 34.03
C GLY A 467 19.41 -37.06 34.88
N THR A 468 19.44 -38.36 34.59
CA THR A 468 20.33 -39.34 35.24
C THR A 468 21.17 -40.08 34.20
N SER A 469 22.16 -40.87 34.64
CA SER A 469 22.93 -41.74 33.73
C SER A 469 22.10 -42.84 33.05
N SER A 470 20.83 -43.04 33.44
CA SER A 470 19.91 -43.98 32.79
C SER A 470 18.91 -43.31 31.85
N SER A 471 18.91 -41.98 31.75
CA SER A 471 17.99 -41.24 30.88
C SER A 471 18.29 -41.47 29.40
N SER A 472 17.24 -41.53 28.60
CA SER A 472 17.30 -41.49 27.14
C SER A 472 16.66 -40.21 26.61
N TYR A 473 17.23 -39.62 25.55
CA TYR A 473 16.78 -38.34 25.00
C TYR A 473 16.37 -38.47 23.53
N THR A 474 15.28 -37.83 23.14
CA THR A 474 14.90 -37.63 21.73
C THR A 474 14.66 -36.15 21.45
N LEU A 475 14.97 -35.72 20.22
CA LEU A 475 14.80 -34.33 19.77
C LEU A 475 13.77 -34.31 18.65
N GLU A 476 12.80 -33.42 18.74
CA GLU A 476 11.84 -33.11 17.67
C GLU A 476 12.22 -31.77 17.06
N ASP A 477 12.66 -31.73 15.80
CA ASP A 477 12.85 -30.47 15.08
C ASP A 477 11.50 -29.90 14.61
N LEU A 478 11.41 -28.58 14.47
CA LEU A 478 10.23 -27.85 14.03
C LEU A 478 10.64 -26.79 13.00
N ASP A 479 10.00 -26.78 11.83
CA ASP A 479 10.25 -25.76 10.80
C ASP A 479 9.28 -24.55 10.87
N LEU A 480 9.60 -23.49 10.11
CA LEU A 480 8.76 -22.30 9.95
C LEU A 480 7.40 -22.58 9.27
N ASN A 481 7.15 -23.78 8.73
CA ASN A 481 5.87 -24.20 8.18
C ASN A 481 5.09 -25.13 9.13
N GLY A 482 5.65 -25.48 10.30
CA GLY A 482 5.07 -26.42 11.28
C GLY A 482 5.39 -27.91 11.06
N THR A 483 6.24 -28.26 10.09
CA THR A 483 6.75 -29.61 9.83
C THR A 483 7.69 -30.06 10.94
N LYS A 484 7.66 -31.35 11.29
CA LYS A 484 8.44 -31.93 12.39
C LYS A 484 9.08 -33.25 12.02
N SER A 485 10.28 -33.50 12.54
CA SER A 485 10.94 -34.82 12.50
C SER A 485 11.46 -35.18 13.89
N LEU A 486 11.72 -36.46 14.15
CA LEU A 486 12.25 -36.96 15.42
C LEU A 486 13.64 -37.57 15.22
N HIS A 487 14.54 -37.30 16.16
CA HIS A 487 15.91 -37.78 16.19
C HIS A 487 16.23 -38.48 17.52
N GLY A 488 17.02 -39.55 17.46
CA GLY A 488 17.37 -40.39 18.60
C GLY A 488 16.65 -41.74 18.62
N PRO A 489 16.58 -42.43 19.77
CA PRO A 489 17.03 -41.97 21.08
C PRO A 489 18.56 -41.90 21.21
N PHE A 490 19.03 -40.92 21.98
CA PHE A 490 20.42 -40.75 22.39
C PHE A 490 20.55 -41.10 23.88
N TYR A 491 21.69 -41.68 24.26
CA TYR A 491 21.94 -42.16 25.62
C TYR A 491 23.07 -41.36 26.28
N VAL A 492 23.08 -41.35 27.61
CA VAL A 492 24.08 -40.61 28.39
C VAL A 492 25.44 -41.32 28.35
N ASP A 493 26.49 -40.59 27.98
CA ASP A 493 27.86 -41.10 27.89
C ASP A 493 28.63 -40.85 29.21
N GLY A 494 29.02 -41.93 29.90
CA GLY A 494 29.96 -41.90 31.04
C GLY A 494 29.39 -42.31 32.41
N PRO A 495 30.25 -42.61 33.42
CA PRO A 495 29.82 -42.98 34.76
C PRO A 495 29.18 -41.79 35.51
N SER A 496 28.18 -42.08 36.35
CA SER A 496 27.44 -41.09 37.17
C SER A 496 28.36 -40.11 37.90
N ALA A 497 28.09 -38.81 37.76
CA ALA A 497 28.70 -37.76 38.59
C ALA A 497 28.28 -37.92 40.07
N SER A 498 29.14 -37.43 40.97
CA SER A 498 29.01 -37.53 42.43
C SER A 498 27.89 -36.62 42.98
N THR A 499 27.02 -37.15 43.83
CA THR A 499 25.77 -36.54 44.32
C THR A 499 25.91 -35.57 45.51
N SER A 500 26.93 -34.70 45.55
CA SER A 500 27.19 -33.89 46.76
C SER A 500 27.38 -32.38 46.58
N GLY A 501 26.65 -31.75 45.65
CA GLY A 501 26.70 -30.30 45.46
C GLY A 501 25.40 -29.70 44.92
N ALA A 502 25.21 -28.39 45.14
CA ALA A 502 24.04 -27.64 44.66
C ALA A 502 23.88 -27.77 43.13
N LYS A 503 22.66 -28.09 42.68
CA LYS A 503 22.28 -28.17 41.26
C LYS A 503 22.55 -26.83 40.56
N ARG A 504 23.70 -26.67 39.91
CA ARG A 504 24.06 -25.47 39.14
C ARG A 504 24.60 -25.87 37.77
N PRO A 505 24.25 -25.14 36.69
CA PRO A 505 24.91 -25.32 35.40
C PRO A 505 26.43 -25.10 35.57
N PRO A 506 27.29 -25.91 34.95
CA PRO A 506 28.73 -25.74 35.05
C PRO A 506 29.16 -24.39 34.45
N ALA A 507 30.05 -23.67 35.14
CA ALA A 507 30.60 -22.37 34.70
C ALA A 507 31.47 -22.43 33.43
N ARG A 508 31.62 -23.62 32.82
CA ARG A 508 32.44 -23.90 31.64
C ARG A 508 31.67 -24.45 30.44
N ALA A 509 30.38 -24.79 30.58
CA ALA A 509 29.58 -25.19 29.43
C ALA A 509 29.24 -23.96 28.59
N GLY A 510 29.30 -24.09 27.28
CA GLY A 510 28.84 -23.07 26.34
C GLY A 510 27.44 -22.58 26.70
N ARG A 511 27.11 -21.35 26.27
CA ARG A 511 25.83 -20.70 26.59
C ARG A 511 24.66 -21.67 26.33
N ILE A 512 23.88 -21.98 27.38
CA ILE A 512 22.63 -22.74 27.25
C ILE A 512 21.76 -22.02 26.23
N SER A 513 21.32 -22.75 25.20
CA SER A 513 20.47 -22.19 24.15
C SER A 513 19.10 -21.80 24.75
N PRO A 514 18.61 -20.57 24.51
CA PRO A 514 17.34 -20.12 25.06
C PRO A 514 16.15 -20.85 24.43
N LEU A 515 15.06 -20.96 25.18
CA LEU A 515 13.77 -21.34 24.59
C LEU A 515 13.23 -20.17 23.77
N LEU A 516 12.49 -20.48 22.70
CA LEU A 516 11.89 -19.50 21.80
C LEU A 516 11.02 -18.49 22.56
N ASN A 517 10.17 -18.96 23.48
CA ASN A 517 9.34 -18.08 24.31
C ASN A 517 10.11 -17.27 25.37
N GLN A 518 11.40 -17.51 25.57
CA GLN A 518 12.26 -16.70 26.45
C GLN A 518 12.92 -15.54 25.71
N LEU A 519 12.96 -15.60 24.37
CA LEU A 519 13.54 -14.54 23.56
C LEU A 519 12.74 -13.24 23.70
N GLY A 520 13.47 -12.13 23.82
CA GLY A 520 12.89 -10.81 24.05
C GLY A 520 12.21 -10.63 25.41
N ARG A 521 12.31 -11.58 26.35
CA ARG A 521 11.75 -11.45 27.71
C ARG A 521 12.85 -11.12 28.73
N ALA A 522 13.52 -9.97 28.57
CA ALA A 522 14.47 -9.51 29.57
C ALA A 522 13.71 -8.98 30.81
N GLY A 523 13.76 -9.73 31.93
CA GLY A 523 13.31 -9.22 33.24
C GLY A 523 12.61 -10.18 34.22
N THR A 524 12.28 -11.44 33.87
CA THR A 524 11.41 -12.26 34.75
C THR A 524 11.96 -13.61 35.22
N ALA A 525 13.13 -14.08 34.77
CA ALA A 525 13.69 -15.33 35.29
C ALA A 525 15.23 -15.35 35.26
N ASN A 526 15.85 -15.17 36.43
CA ASN A 526 17.24 -15.52 36.75
C ASN A 526 18.39 -14.56 36.37
N ASP A 527 18.32 -13.26 36.69
CA ASP A 527 19.57 -12.52 36.92
C ASP A 527 19.56 -11.70 38.22
N ARG A 528 20.22 -12.26 39.24
CA ARG A 528 20.64 -11.57 40.46
C ARG A 528 22.04 -10.98 40.24
N SER A 529 22.23 -10.07 39.27
CA SER A 529 23.47 -9.30 39.20
C SER A 529 23.46 -8.06 38.26
N LEU A 530 22.32 -7.42 37.98
CA LEU A 530 22.31 -6.09 37.38
C LEU A 530 22.24 -5.02 38.48
N THR A 531 23.35 -4.86 39.20
CA THR A 531 23.55 -3.67 40.04
C THR A 531 23.83 -2.46 39.13
N THR A 532 22.89 -1.51 39.19
CA THR A 532 23.08 -0.08 38.89
C THR A 532 23.54 0.27 37.48
N THR A 533 22.58 0.32 36.55
CA THR A 533 22.45 1.48 35.66
C THR A 533 21.02 1.98 35.77
N THR A 534 20.90 3.28 35.98
CA THR A 534 19.68 4.02 36.26
C THR A 534 18.58 3.68 35.26
N PHE A 535 17.50 3.10 35.77
CA PHE A 535 16.18 3.15 35.16
C PHE A 535 15.90 4.60 34.77
N ASP A 536 15.82 4.87 33.46
CA ASP A 536 15.42 6.17 32.95
C ASP A 536 13.97 6.44 33.41
N PRO A 537 13.72 7.50 34.22
CA PRO A 537 12.40 7.81 34.75
C PRO A 537 11.35 8.12 33.68
N GLU A 538 11.73 8.33 32.41
CA GLU A 538 10.77 8.61 31.33
C GLU A 538 9.99 7.38 30.83
N LYS A 539 10.44 6.15 31.09
CA LYS A 539 9.72 4.93 30.65
C LYS A 539 8.44 4.60 31.45
N GLY A 540 8.00 5.48 32.33
CA GLY A 540 6.78 5.30 33.14
C GLY A 540 5.85 6.51 33.23
N LEU A 541 6.14 7.61 32.51
CA LEU A 541 5.33 8.82 32.56
C LEU A 541 4.36 8.89 31.37
N ALA A 542 3.15 9.36 31.63
CA ALA A 542 2.19 9.69 30.60
C ALA A 542 2.72 10.84 29.73
N THR A 543 2.85 10.63 28.42
CA THR A 543 3.19 11.72 27.51
C THR A 543 1.94 12.11 26.73
N ALA A 544 1.62 13.41 26.62
CA ALA A 544 0.70 13.85 25.56
C ALA A 544 1.22 13.29 24.23
N PHE A 545 0.32 12.76 23.37
CA PHE A 545 0.65 12.04 22.13
C PHE A 545 2.06 12.33 21.61
N PRO A 546 2.92 11.30 21.40
CA PRO A 546 4.22 11.53 20.80
C PRO A 546 3.99 12.33 19.52
N ALA A 547 4.63 13.51 19.42
CA ALA A 547 4.84 14.08 18.10
C ALA A 547 5.50 12.96 17.31
N SER A 548 4.97 12.65 16.13
CA SER A 548 5.48 11.60 15.26
C SER A 548 6.94 11.91 14.90
N GLN A 549 7.86 11.58 15.79
CA GLN A 549 9.22 11.30 15.45
C GLN A 549 9.17 9.82 15.10
N GLY A 550 8.69 9.54 13.87
CA GLY A 550 9.16 8.34 13.18
C GLY A 550 10.70 8.39 13.18
N PRO A 551 11.37 7.25 12.95
CA PRO A 551 12.83 7.21 12.93
C PRO A 551 13.33 8.41 12.13
N VAL A 552 14.01 9.33 12.83
CA VAL A 552 14.71 10.42 12.16
C VAL A 552 15.83 9.68 11.47
N LEU A 553 15.59 9.28 10.22
CA LEU A 553 16.67 8.92 9.32
C LEU A 553 17.65 10.09 9.46
N ALA A 554 18.91 9.78 9.76
CA ALA A 554 20.04 10.71 9.75
C ALA A 554 20.30 11.20 8.32
N THR A 555 19.24 11.68 7.67
CA THR A 555 19.23 12.40 6.43
C THR A 555 19.48 13.86 6.79
N PRO A 556 20.38 14.55 6.08
CA PRO A 556 20.60 15.97 6.28
C PRO A 556 19.25 16.68 6.23
N GLN A 557 18.87 17.33 7.33
CA GLN A 557 17.59 18.04 7.43
C GLN A 557 17.48 19.01 6.24
N GLN A 558 16.51 18.79 5.35
CA GLN A 558 16.34 19.64 4.18
C GLN A 558 16.07 21.09 4.65
N GLY A 559 17.01 22.00 4.38
CA GLY A 559 16.86 23.44 4.66
C GLY A 559 17.95 24.07 5.53
N VAL A 560 18.77 23.28 6.23
CA VAL A 560 19.94 23.81 6.96
C VAL A 560 21.14 23.92 6.00
N PRO A 561 21.82 25.08 5.91
CA PRO A 561 23.04 25.18 5.12
C PRO A 561 24.17 24.32 5.72
N VAL A 562 24.72 23.40 4.94
CA VAL A 562 25.93 22.60 5.27
C VAL A 562 27.10 23.48 5.75
N SER A 563 27.14 24.75 5.33
CA SER A 563 28.12 25.73 5.82
C SER A 563 28.05 25.98 7.33
N GLN A 564 26.87 25.89 7.95
CA GLN A 564 26.72 26.09 9.40
C GLN A 564 27.31 24.91 10.17
N GLN A 565 27.10 23.68 9.69
CA GLN A 565 27.70 22.47 10.24
C GLN A 565 29.21 22.56 10.27
N TYR A 566 29.81 22.88 9.11
CA TYR A 566 31.25 23.06 8.98
C TYR A 566 31.79 24.20 9.85
N ALA A 567 31.05 25.30 10.00
CA ALA A 567 31.44 26.40 10.87
C ALA A 567 31.42 26.03 12.36
N LEU A 568 30.45 25.23 12.80
CA LEU A 568 30.39 24.71 14.17
C LEU A 568 31.56 23.76 14.45
N ALA A 569 31.80 22.79 13.56
CA ALA A 569 32.88 21.82 13.69
C ALA A 569 34.27 22.48 13.66
N ALA A 570 34.47 23.52 12.85
CA ALA A 570 35.73 24.26 12.79
C ALA A 570 35.94 25.28 13.93
N GLY A 571 34.90 25.56 14.72
CA GLY A 571 34.90 26.57 15.78
C GLY A 571 35.16 26.00 17.18
N GLN A 572 35.50 26.88 18.13
CA GLN A 572 35.43 26.51 19.55
C GLN A 572 33.98 26.44 20.00
N ALA A 573 33.62 25.34 20.65
CA ALA A 573 32.28 25.11 21.17
C ALA A 573 32.33 24.18 22.39
N VAL A 574 31.26 24.18 23.18
CA VAL A 574 30.94 23.11 24.13
C VAL A 574 29.79 22.30 23.56
N LYS A 575 29.91 20.97 23.54
CA LYS A 575 28.89 20.03 23.07
C LYS A 575 28.15 19.43 24.27
N PHE A 576 26.83 19.38 24.19
CA PHE A 576 25.97 18.72 25.16
C PHE A 576 25.31 17.51 24.52
N GLY A 577 25.51 16.31 25.09
CA GLY A 577 24.77 15.12 24.72
C GLY A 577 23.44 15.06 25.48
N VAL A 578 22.34 14.97 24.75
CA VAL A 578 20.97 14.94 25.26
C VAL A 578 20.30 13.65 24.82
N GLN A 579 19.78 12.85 25.75
CA GLN A 579 19.22 11.52 25.45
C GLN A 579 17.68 11.47 25.50
N HIS A 580 17.05 12.46 26.11
CA HIS A 580 15.62 12.43 26.38
C HIS A 580 15.01 13.85 26.35
N GLU A 581 13.68 13.95 26.22
CA GLU A 581 12.96 15.23 26.11
C GLU A 581 12.88 15.93 27.48
N GLY A 582 13.33 17.17 27.59
CA GLY A 582 13.23 17.86 28.87
C GLY A 582 13.78 19.27 28.89
N TRP A 583 13.70 19.89 30.07
CA TRP A 583 14.31 21.19 30.33
C TRP A 583 15.67 21.00 30.99
N TYR A 584 16.74 21.26 30.25
CA TYR A 584 18.11 21.04 30.68
C TYR A 584 18.69 22.28 31.34
N ARG A 585 19.55 22.06 32.34
CA ARG A 585 20.35 23.10 32.98
C ARG A 585 21.83 22.72 32.96
N VAL A 586 22.69 23.68 32.61
CA VAL A 586 24.15 23.51 32.70
C VAL A 586 24.73 24.67 33.50
N ASP A 587 25.39 24.37 34.60
CA ASP A 587 25.99 25.36 35.49
C ASP A 587 27.34 25.87 34.95
N ALA A 588 27.73 27.07 35.36
CA ALA A 588 28.97 27.73 34.92
C ALA A 588 30.24 26.89 35.17
N SER A 589 30.27 26.12 36.26
CA SER A 589 31.38 25.23 36.59
C SER A 589 31.55 24.12 35.55
N GLN A 590 30.46 23.56 35.05
CA GLN A 590 30.46 22.53 34.00
C GLN A 590 30.90 23.13 32.66
N LEU A 591 30.41 24.32 32.30
CA LEU A 591 30.84 25.01 31.08
C LEU A 591 32.34 25.33 31.10
N THR A 592 32.85 25.80 32.24
CA THR A 592 34.27 26.10 32.41
C THR A 592 35.12 24.83 32.35
N ALA A 593 34.67 23.74 32.98
CA ALA A 593 35.34 22.45 32.93
C ALA A 593 35.39 21.86 31.50
N ALA A 594 34.36 22.14 30.70
CA ALA A 594 34.29 21.78 29.28
C ALA A 594 35.03 22.76 28.35
N GLY A 595 35.81 23.69 28.89
CA GLY A 595 36.71 24.55 28.12
C GLY A 595 36.09 25.87 27.63
N MET A 596 34.91 26.28 28.10
CA MET A 596 34.38 27.61 27.83
C MET A 596 35.25 28.69 28.51
N PRO A 597 35.74 29.71 27.78
CA PRO A 597 36.53 30.79 28.36
C PRO A 597 35.77 31.60 29.43
N ALA A 598 36.49 32.14 30.40
CA ALA A 598 35.93 33.11 31.34
C ALA A 598 35.69 34.47 30.67
N GLY A 599 34.68 35.22 31.14
CA GLY A 599 34.42 36.60 30.69
C GLY A 599 33.68 36.73 29.35
N ILE A 600 33.10 35.64 28.84
CA ILE A 600 32.19 35.68 27.69
C ILE A 600 30.96 36.51 28.05
N ASN A 601 30.56 37.42 27.16
CA ASN A 601 29.31 38.17 27.30
C ASN A 601 28.12 37.20 27.26
N PRO A 602 27.28 37.12 28.30
CA PRO A 602 26.09 36.27 28.33
C PRO A 602 25.18 36.43 27.11
N ASP A 603 25.09 37.63 26.53
CA ASP A 603 24.23 37.90 25.38
C ASP A 603 24.75 37.27 24.07
N ASN A 604 26.04 36.96 24.01
CA ASN A 604 26.71 36.43 22.82
C ASN A 604 26.77 34.89 22.78
N LEU A 605 26.25 34.22 23.81
CA LEU A 605 26.09 32.77 23.79
C LEU A 605 24.97 32.38 22.82
N ARG A 606 25.24 31.37 21.99
CA ARG A 606 24.30 30.80 21.01
C ARG A 606 24.33 29.28 21.11
N LEU A 607 23.16 28.65 21.08
CA LEU A 607 22.99 27.21 21.18
C LEU A 607 22.46 26.68 19.85
N PHE A 608 23.01 25.59 19.33
CA PHE A 608 22.55 24.98 18.07
C PHE A 608 22.29 23.50 18.24
N VAL A 609 21.33 22.97 17.48
CA VAL A 609 21.16 21.52 17.26
C VAL A 609 20.92 21.33 15.77
N GLU A 610 21.64 20.40 15.14
CA GLU A 610 21.56 20.17 13.69
C GLU A 610 21.68 21.47 12.84
N GLY A 611 22.47 22.43 13.33
CA GLY A 611 22.66 23.74 12.70
C GLY A 611 21.53 24.76 12.87
N GLN A 612 20.42 24.39 13.51
CA GLN A 612 19.34 25.32 13.88
C GLN A 612 19.62 25.94 15.26
N GLU A 613 19.59 27.27 15.34
CA GLU A 613 19.77 27.99 16.61
C GLU A 613 18.56 27.77 17.52
N GLN A 614 18.82 27.46 18.80
CA GLN A 614 17.82 27.14 19.81
C GLN A 614 17.69 28.28 20.82
N ALA A 615 16.47 28.59 21.23
CA ALA A 615 16.21 29.53 22.31
C ALA A 615 16.72 28.97 23.65
N MET A 616 17.44 29.78 24.42
CA MET A 616 17.88 29.42 25.77
C MET A 616 17.68 30.56 26.79
N ILE A 617 17.65 30.19 28.06
CA ILE A 617 17.78 31.11 29.19
C ILE A 617 19.25 31.17 29.59
N VAL A 618 19.80 32.38 29.72
CA VAL A 618 21.15 32.60 30.26
C VAL A 618 21.03 33.31 31.60
N GLN A 619 21.31 32.58 32.69
CA GLN A 619 21.29 33.14 34.04
C GLN A 619 22.60 33.88 34.31
N GLY A 620 22.50 35.08 34.89
CA GLY A 620 23.62 36.02 35.05
C GLY A 620 23.60 37.19 34.06
N SER A 621 22.66 37.21 33.11
CA SER A 621 22.34 38.42 32.32
C SER A 621 21.33 39.30 33.08
N ALA A 622 21.48 40.62 32.99
CA ALA A 622 20.54 41.56 33.60
C ALA A 622 19.16 41.40 32.95
N VAL A 623 18.12 41.27 33.79
CA VAL A 623 16.71 41.27 33.39
C VAL A 623 16.45 42.47 32.47
N GLN A 624 15.86 42.26 31.29
CA GLN A 624 15.37 43.34 30.44
C GLN A 624 14.40 44.23 31.24
N GLY A 625 14.81 45.46 31.54
CA GLY A 625 13.99 46.44 32.27
C GLY A 625 14.77 47.49 33.07
N THR A 626 16.05 47.25 33.40
CA THR A 626 16.92 48.25 34.03
C THR A 626 18.30 48.24 33.39
N ALA A 627 18.69 49.35 32.77
CA ALA A 627 20.02 49.54 32.24
C ALA A 627 21.05 49.53 33.38
N VAL A 628 21.76 48.40 33.52
CA VAL A 628 23.06 48.35 34.19
C VAL A 628 24.02 47.67 33.23
N GLN A 629 24.90 48.46 32.62
CA GLN A 629 26.16 47.95 32.10
C GLN A 629 26.96 47.41 33.29
N GLY A 630 27.25 46.11 33.31
CA GLY A 630 28.14 45.52 34.29
C GLY A 630 28.28 44.01 34.17
N SER A 631 29.40 43.55 33.61
CA SER A 631 30.18 42.35 33.99
C SER A 631 29.47 41.05 34.42
N GLY A 632 28.24 40.78 33.99
CA GLY A 632 27.49 39.59 34.40
C GLY A 632 28.21 38.31 33.98
N GLN A 633 28.72 37.54 34.93
CA GLN A 633 29.24 36.20 34.66
C GLN A 633 28.05 35.28 34.40
N VAL A 634 28.16 34.43 33.37
CA VAL A 634 27.21 33.34 33.12
C VAL A 634 27.23 32.43 34.35
N SER A 635 26.09 32.30 35.05
CA SER A 635 25.97 31.41 36.21
C SER A 635 25.42 30.04 35.81
N ALA A 636 24.53 30.00 34.82
CA ALA A 636 24.02 28.79 34.20
C ALA A 636 23.35 29.13 32.86
N ILE A 637 23.20 28.12 32.01
CA ILE A 637 22.27 28.16 30.88
C ILE A 637 21.17 27.13 31.09
N GLU A 638 19.99 27.40 30.56
CA GLU A 638 18.89 26.44 30.52
C GLU A 638 18.23 26.43 29.14
N PHE A 639 17.85 25.25 28.65
CA PHE A 639 17.30 25.08 27.31
C PHE A 639 16.39 23.86 27.22
N TYR A 640 15.55 23.83 26.19
CA TYR A 640 14.76 22.65 25.85
C TYR A 640 15.58 21.67 25.01
N GLY A 641 15.71 20.43 25.46
CA GLY A 641 16.48 19.39 24.79
C GLY A 641 15.60 18.19 24.44
N THR A 642 15.92 17.50 23.35
CA THR A 642 15.31 16.24 22.92
C THR A 642 16.40 15.24 22.54
N GLY A 643 16.23 13.97 22.87
CA GLY A 643 17.09 12.89 22.36
C GLY A 643 16.79 12.51 20.91
N LEU A 644 17.54 11.50 20.43
CA LEU A 644 17.30 10.81 19.16
C LEU A 644 16.60 9.46 19.40
N ASP A 645 15.92 8.94 18.37
CA ASP A 645 15.51 7.53 18.31
C ASP A 645 16.00 6.93 16.99
N THR A 646 17.32 6.71 16.90
CA THR A 646 17.96 6.02 15.78
C THR A 646 18.48 4.66 16.22
N ILE A 647 18.79 3.79 15.26
CA ILE A 647 19.44 2.51 15.59
C ILE A 647 20.83 2.70 16.15
N PHE A 648 21.53 3.81 15.85
CA PHE A 648 22.93 4.03 16.23
C PHE A 648 23.09 4.77 17.55
N SER A 649 22.19 5.72 17.86
CA SER A 649 22.31 6.57 19.05
C SER A 649 20.96 7.13 19.50
N ASP A 650 20.82 7.36 20.81
CA ASP A 650 19.80 8.23 21.41
C ASP A 650 20.32 9.64 21.71
N THR A 651 21.62 9.88 21.54
CA THR A 651 22.26 11.09 22.02
C THR A 651 22.24 12.12 20.90
N ARG A 652 21.38 13.12 21.04
CA ARG A 652 21.37 14.32 20.21
C ARG A 652 22.41 15.31 20.70
N VAL A 653 23.13 15.97 19.79
CA VAL A 653 24.24 16.86 20.16
C VAL A 653 23.86 18.33 20.00
N TYR A 654 23.90 19.06 21.11
CA TYR A 654 23.70 20.51 21.15
C TYR A 654 25.03 21.24 21.25
N TRP A 655 25.22 22.28 20.45
CA TRP A 655 26.47 23.04 20.31
C TRP A 655 26.31 24.44 20.91
N LEU A 656 26.98 24.70 22.03
CA LEU A 656 27.10 26.04 22.61
C LEU A 656 28.34 26.74 22.04
N VAL A 657 28.13 27.86 21.39
CA VAL A 657 29.20 28.71 20.83
C VAL A 657 29.13 30.12 21.39
N TRP A 658 30.24 30.85 21.27
CA TRP A 658 30.38 32.24 21.69
C TRP A 658 31.04 33.08 20.57
N GLY A 659 30.54 34.29 20.34
CA GLY A 659 31.04 35.15 19.26
C GLY A 659 30.64 36.62 19.41
N ALA A 660 30.52 37.33 18.28
CA ALA A 660 30.11 38.74 18.26
C ALA A 660 28.59 38.95 18.15
N ASN A 661 27.85 37.90 17.75
CA ASN A 661 26.42 37.96 17.53
C ASN A 661 25.65 37.58 18.79
N SER A 662 24.57 38.29 19.07
CA SER A 662 23.63 37.92 20.11
C SER A 662 22.92 36.61 19.76
N GLY A 663 22.65 35.77 20.76
CA GLY A 663 21.92 34.53 20.54
C GLY A 663 20.43 34.60 20.82
N LEU A 664 19.72 33.58 20.33
CA LEU A 664 18.29 33.42 20.58
C LEU A 664 18.01 33.22 22.08
N ARG A 665 16.96 33.86 22.59
CA ARG A 665 16.56 33.82 24.01
C ARG A 665 15.10 33.43 24.12
N VAL A 666 14.79 32.64 25.13
CA VAL A 666 13.41 32.26 25.48
C VAL A 666 12.62 33.53 25.82
N GLN A 667 11.54 33.77 25.08
CA GLN A 667 10.68 34.94 25.28
C GLN A 667 9.59 34.63 26.30
N SER A 668 9.15 35.63 27.06
CA SER A 668 7.94 35.50 27.89
C SER A 668 6.70 35.80 27.06
N SER A 669 5.72 34.90 27.05
CA SER A 669 4.43 35.14 26.41
C SER A 669 3.28 35.02 27.41
N GLY A 670 2.21 35.77 27.14
CA GLY A 670 1.01 35.81 27.96
C GLY A 670 -0.20 36.19 27.12
N GLY A 671 -1.32 35.49 27.32
CA GLY A 671 -2.55 35.67 26.55
C GLY A 671 -3.74 36.17 27.38
N LYS A 672 -4.81 36.55 26.67
CA LYS A 672 -6.17 36.64 27.24
C LYS A 672 -6.98 35.46 26.69
N ALA A 673 -7.58 34.66 27.57
CA ALA A 673 -8.39 33.51 27.18
C ALA A 673 -9.86 33.89 26.99
N ALA A 674 -10.57 33.15 26.13
CA ALA A 674 -12.01 33.27 25.89
C ALA A 674 -12.86 32.24 26.67
N GLY A 675 -12.24 31.19 27.22
CA GLY A 675 -12.89 30.13 27.99
C GLY A 675 -11.89 29.24 28.74
N ASN A 676 -12.37 28.23 29.45
CA ASN A 676 -11.53 27.26 30.16
C ASN A 676 -11.19 26.06 29.26
N ALA A 677 -10.02 25.44 29.48
CA ALA A 677 -9.65 24.19 28.84
C ALA A 677 -10.61 23.05 29.24
N PRO A 678 -10.72 21.98 28.44
CA PRO A 678 -11.43 20.76 28.84
C PRO A 678 -10.87 20.18 30.15
N ALA A 679 -11.61 19.26 30.78
CA ALA A 679 -11.19 18.65 32.05
C ALA A 679 -9.98 17.69 31.92
N SER A 680 -9.64 17.29 30.69
CA SER A 680 -8.56 16.37 30.37
C SER A 680 -7.97 16.68 29.00
N PHE A 681 -6.82 16.08 28.72
CA PHE A 681 -6.20 16.04 27.40
C PHE A 681 -5.81 14.59 27.09
N PRO A 682 -5.66 14.22 25.81
CA PRO A 682 -5.24 12.87 25.49
C PRO A 682 -3.74 12.68 25.76
N ALA A 683 -3.42 11.63 26.51
CA ALA A 683 -2.07 11.16 26.77
C ALA A 683 -1.91 9.72 26.28
N ALA A 684 -0.67 9.26 26.18
CA ALA A 684 -0.34 7.90 25.82
C ALA A 684 0.80 7.32 26.64
N VAL A 685 0.79 5.99 26.77
CA VAL A 685 1.90 5.17 27.27
C VAL A 685 2.29 4.21 26.17
N GLN A 686 3.57 4.20 25.82
CA GLN A 686 4.12 3.29 24.81
C GLN A 686 5.03 2.25 25.46
N TRP A 687 4.89 1.00 25.04
CA TRP A 687 5.84 -0.06 25.29
C TRP A 687 6.42 -0.54 23.96
N ARG A 688 7.70 -0.25 23.74
CA ARG A 688 8.51 -0.71 22.61
C ARG A 688 9.85 -1.23 23.15
N PRO A 689 9.96 -2.53 23.47
CA PRO A 689 11.06 -3.07 24.28
C PRO A 689 12.40 -3.22 23.55
N ARG A 690 12.42 -3.47 22.23
CA ARG A 690 13.64 -3.69 21.42
C ARG A 690 14.65 -4.71 21.99
N SER A 691 14.15 -5.74 22.65
CA SER A 691 14.94 -6.75 23.39
C SER A 691 15.39 -7.97 22.57
N LEU A 692 15.08 -8.04 21.28
CA LEU A 692 15.41 -9.15 20.38
C LEU A 692 15.72 -8.59 18.99
N TYR A 693 16.88 -8.93 18.44
CA TYR A 693 17.23 -8.60 17.06
C TYR A 693 16.99 -9.80 16.13
N PHE A 694 16.29 -9.62 15.02
CA PHE A 694 16.00 -10.68 14.05
C PHE A 694 16.49 -10.32 12.63
N PRO A 695 17.71 -10.71 12.25
CA PRO A 695 18.33 -10.29 10.98
C PRO A 695 17.67 -10.83 9.72
N ALA A 696 16.91 -11.93 9.79
CA ALA A 696 16.29 -12.51 8.59
C ALA A 696 14.94 -11.86 8.23
N LEU A 697 14.43 -10.96 9.08
CA LEU A 697 13.32 -10.09 8.72
C LEU A 697 13.89 -8.90 7.93
N LEU A 698 13.84 -8.96 6.61
CA LEU A 698 14.40 -7.91 5.75
C LEU A 698 13.48 -6.68 5.70
N ASN A 699 13.44 -5.89 6.76
CA ASN A 699 12.56 -4.72 6.92
C ASN A 699 13.06 -3.42 6.23
N GLY A 700 14.11 -3.51 5.40
CA GLY A 700 14.69 -2.35 4.72
C GLY A 700 15.39 -1.42 5.72
N ASP A 701 15.10 -0.12 5.65
CA ASP A 701 15.71 0.89 6.55
C ASP A 701 15.10 0.89 7.97
N ALA A 702 14.02 0.14 8.20
CA ALA A 702 13.44 -0.02 9.53
C ALA A 702 14.27 -1.00 10.37
N ASP A 703 14.38 -0.72 11.66
CA ASP A 703 15.17 -1.54 12.58
C ASP A 703 14.56 -2.95 12.76
N ASN A 704 15.43 -3.93 12.95
CA ASN A 704 15.03 -5.33 13.17
C ASN A 704 14.96 -5.70 14.65
N PHE A 705 14.64 -4.73 15.51
CA PHE A 705 14.47 -4.93 16.94
C PHE A 705 13.01 -5.13 17.33
N PHE A 706 12.76 -6.20 18.08
CA PHE A 706 11.46 -6.61 18.57
C PHE A 706 11.48 -6.86 20.07
N GLY A 707 10.29 -7.06 20.62
CA GLY A 707 10.04 -7.49 21.98
C GLY A 707 9.98 -9.01 22.16
N PRO A 708 9.25 -9.44 23.21
CA PRO A 708 9.00 -10.84 23.47
C PRO A 708 8.47 -11.60 22.27
N VAL A 709 9.00 -12.81 22.07
CA VAL A 709 8.36 -13.79 21.20
C VAL A 709 7.11 -14.33 21.89
N LEU A 710 6.01 -14.30 21.14
CA LEU A 710 4.74 -14.88 21.50
C LEU A 710 4.60 -16.22 20.76
N ASP A 711 4.35 -17.29 21.50
CA ASP A 711 4.01 -18.60 20.97
C ASP A 711 2.76 -19.16 21.67
N SER A 712 2.31 -20.36 21.27
CA SER A 712 1.14 -21.01 21.85
C SER A 712 1.32 -21.53 23.28
N THR A 713 2.47 -21.31 23.91
CA THR A 713 2.79 -21.87 25.23
C THR A 713 2.56 -20.88 26.35
N ASP A 714 2.97 -19.63 26.18
CA ASP A 714 2.89 -18.59 27.21
C ASP A 714 2.45 -17.24 26.63
N PRO A 715 1.38 -16.62 27.16
CA PRO A 715 0.98 -15.28 26.74
C PRO A 715 2.09 -14.26 27.05
N VAL A 716 2.10 -13.16 26.29
CA VAL A 716 2.89 -11.98 26.62
C VAL A 716 2.00 -11.06 27.43
N THR A 717 2.37 -10.83 28.68
CA THR A 717 1.64 -9.94 29.60
C THR A 717 2.52 -8.74 29.93
N GLN A 718 2.04 -7.54 29.64
CA GLN A 718 2.74 -6.29 29.87
C GLN A 718 1.85 -5.32 30.68
N PRO A 719 2.25 -4.93 31.91
CA PRO A 719 1.61 -3.83 32.61
C PRO A 719 2.01 -2.48 31.98
N LEU A 720 1.02 -1.61 31.75
CA LEU A 720 1.18 -0.23 31.32
C LEU A 720 0.65 0.69 32.43
N THR A 721 1.52 1.50 33.02
CA THR A 721 1.14 2.39 34.13
C THR A 721 0.43 3.63 33.59
N VAL A 722 -0.83 3.79 33.95
CA VAL A 722 -1.66 4.97 33.68
C VAL A 722 -1.65 5.86 34.90
N THR A 723 -1.41 7.16 34.72
CA THR A 723 -1.41 8.15 35.80
C THR A 723 -2.47 9.22 35.54
N HIS A 724 -3.01 9.78 36.61
CA HIS A 724 -4.02 10.83 36.65
C HIS A 724 -5.16 10.69 35.62
N LEU A 725 -5.71 9.48 35.50
CA LEU A 725 -6.80 9.13 34.60
C LEU A 725 -8.04 9.96 34.90
N ASN A 726 -8.53 10.72 33.92
CA ASN A 726 -9.83 11.38 34.02
C ASN A 726 -10.93 10.46 33.47
N ALA A 727 -11.32 9.47 34.27
CA ALA A 727 -12.35 8.48 33.91
C ALA A 727 -13.75 9.08 33.69
N ALA A 728 -14.01 10.29 34.20
CA ALA A 728 -15.27 11.01 34.01
C ALA A 728 -15.39 11.64 32.61
N THR A 729 -14.30 11.70 31.84
CA THR A 729 -14.29 12.20 30.45
C THR A 729 -15.15 11.27 29.58
N PRO A 730 -16.25 11.75 28.97
CA PRO A 730 -17.03 10.94 28.04
C PRO A 730 -16.19 10.56 26.82
N GLY A 731 -16.27 9.29 26.39
CA GLY A 731 -15.58 8.82 25.19
C GLY A 731 -14.90 7.47 25.38
N SER A 732 -13.91 7.22 24.53
CA SER A 732 -13.18 5.97 24.45
C SER A 732 -11.67 6.20 24.42
N SER A 733 -10.94 5.26 25.01
CA SER A 733 -9.49 5.13 24.93
C SER A 733 -9.12 4.17 23.80
N THR A 734 -7.86 4.17 23.38
CA THR A 734 -7.38 3.28 22.31
C THR A 734 -6.15 2.50 22.75
N LEU A 735 -6.04 1.26 22.29
CA LEU A 735 -4.85 0.42 22.41
C LEU A 735 -4.43 0.03 20.99
N GLN A 736 -3.30 0.55 20.53
CA GLN A 736 -2.68 0.14 19.28
C GLN A 736 -1.62 -0.93 19.58
N VAL A 737 -1.63 -2.02 18.81
CA VAL A 737 -0.69 -3.13 18.93
C VAL A 737 -0.07 -3.36 17.56
N THR A 738 1.25 -3.39 17.50
CA THR A 738 2.07 -3.67 16.31
C THR A 738 2.81 -4.99 16.53
N MET A 739 2.67 -5.92 15.59
CA MET A 739 3.29 -7.24 15.64
C MET A 739 3.71 -7.72 14.26
N GLN A 740 4.72 -8.59 14.21
CA GLN A 740 5.24 -9.19 12.98
C GLN A 740 5.40 -10.70 13.14
N GLY A 741 5.07 -11.46 12.09
CA GLY A 741 5.11 -12.92 12.12
C GLY A 741 6.54 -13.46 12.03
N VAL A 742 6.82 -14.60 12.68
CA VAL A 742 8.06 -15.37 12.48
C VAL A 742 7.85 -16.45 11.41
N ASN A 743 6.80 -17.28 11.55
CA ASN A 743 6.42 -18.25 10.54
C ASN A 743 5.69 -17.62 9.34
N LEU A 744 5.57 -18.36 8.23
CA LEU A 744 4.97 -17.85 6.98
C LEU A 744 3.44 -18.00 6.92
N GLY A 745 2.84 -18.60 7.94
CA GLY A 745 1.41 -18.92 7.99
C GLY A 745 0.53 -17.77 8.46
N LEU A 746 -0.73 -18.10 8.73
CA LEU A 746 -1.68 -17.18 9.34
C LEU A 746 -1.39 -17.04 10.84
N HIS A 747 -1.20 -15.80 11.29
CA HIS A 747 -1.08 -15.43 12.68
C HIS A 747 -2.42 -14.93 13.21
N ALA A 748 -2.75 -15.29 14.44
CA ALA A 748 -3.99 -14.85 15.08
C ALA A 748 -3.76 -14.65 16.57
N VAL A 749 -3.85 -13.41 17.04
CA VAL A 749 -3.54 -13.03 18.43
C VAL A 749 -4.74 -12.35 19.08
N VAL A 750 -5.19 -12.88 20.23
CA VAL A 750 -6.18 -12.23 21.10
C VAL A 750 -5.51 -11.15 21.92
N VAL A 751 -6.16 -9.99 22.00
CA VAL A 751 -5.72 -8.84 22.80
C VAL A 751 -6.70 -8.62 23.94
N GLN A 752 -6.18 -8.63 25.17
CA GLN A 752 -6.94 -8.35 26.39
C GLN A 752 -6.34 -7.17 27.15
N LEU A 753 -7.19 -6.40 27.82
CA LEU A 753 -6.83 -5.33 28.73
C LEU A 753 -7.54 -5.55 30.07
N ASN A 754 -6.79 -5.62 31.17
CA ASN A 754 -7.30 -5.88 32.52
C ASN A 754 -8.20 -7.12 32.58
N GLY A 755 -7.83 -8.18 31.85
CA GLY A 755 -8.58 -9.43 31.73
C GLY A 755 -9.83 -9.36 30.83
N SER A 756 -10.19 -8.19 30.31
CA SER A 756 -11.28 -8.04 29.34
C SER A 756 -10.77 -8.15 27.90
N GLN A 757 -11.38 -9.01 27.11
CA GLN A 757 -11.02 -9.18 25.70
C GLN A 757 -11.48 -7.98 24.86
N LEU A 758 -10.52 -7.31 24.21
CA LEU A 758 -10.79 -6.18 23.31
C LEU A 758 -11.09 -6.65 21.89
N GLY A 759 -10.47 -7.75 21.46
CA GLY A 759 -10.61 -8.32 20.13
C GLY A 759 -9.47 -9.27 19.79
N SER A 760 -9.33 -9.57 18.51
CA SER A 760 -8.20 -10.35 17.97
C SER A 760 -7.67 -9.67 16.72
N MET A 761 -6.37 -9.76 16.49
CA MET A 761 -5.76 -9.42 15.21
C MET A 761 -5.35 -10.66 14.44
N SER A 762 -5.44 -10.58 13.12
CA SER A 762 -5.15 -11.67 12.19
C SER A 762 -4.39 -11.11 11.00
N PHE A 763 -3.23 -11.69 10.70
CA PHE A 763 -2.34 -11.26 9.62
C PHE A 763 -1.55 -12.46 9.10
N ASN A 764 -0.99 -12.36 7.89
CA ASN A 764 -0.34 -13.50 7.23
C ASN A 764 1.15 -13.23 7.00
N GLY A 765 1.97 -14.23 7.25
CA GLY A 765 3.41 -14.19 7.05
C GLY A 765 4.11 -13.13 7.88
N GLN A 766 5.26 -12.70 7.37
CA GLN A 766 6.23 -11.88 8.09
C GLN A 766 6.07 -10.38 7.86
N ALA A 767 4.91 -9.89 7.43
CA ALA A 767 4.67 -8.46 7.27
C ALA A 767 4.35 -7.79 8.62
N ASP A 768 4.82 -6.56 8.81
CA ASP A 768 4.44 -5.75 9.96
C ASP A 768 2.93 -5.47 9.97
N SER A 769 2.28 -5.65 11.11
CA SER A 769 0.83 -5.60 11.26
C SER A 769 0.41 -4.76 12.45
N VAL A 770 -0.41 -3.74 12.19
CA VAL A 770 -0.92 -2.81 13.20
C VAL A 770 -2.43 -3.01 13.37
N SER A 771 -2.89 -3.13 14.62
CA SER A 771 -4.31 -3.15 14.98
C SER A 771 -4.61 -2.15 16.08
N THR A 772 -5.72 -1.42 15.96
CA THR A 772 -6.17 -0.44 16.97
C THR A 772 -7.50 -0.87 17.57
N PHE A 773 -7.54 -1.04 18.88
CA PHE A 773 -8.72 -1.41 19.65
C PHE A 773 -9.25 -0.19 20.40
N THR A 774 -10.53 0.13 20.21
CA THR A 774 -11.21 1.23 20.91
C THR A 774 -12.09 0.67 22.01
N PHE A 775 -12.01 1.21 23.23
CA PHE A 775 -12.76 0.71 24.39
C PHE A 775 -13.19 1.83 25.33
N PRO A 776 -14.24 1.62 26.16
CA PRO A 776 -14.70 2.63 27.11
C PRO A 776 -13.63 2.97 28.16
N ASN A 777 -13.52 4.25 28.53
CA ASN A 777 -12.58 4.72 29.57
C ASN A 777 -12.75 3.99 30.92
N SER A 778 -13.95 3.46 31.20
CA SER A 778 -14.25 2.69 32.42
C SER A 778 -13.49 1.37 32.55
N LEU A 779 -12.83 0.90 31.47
CA LEU A 779 -12.00 -0.30 31.52
C LEU A 779 -10.59 -0.02 32.05
N LEU A 780 -10.17 1.26 32.05
CA LEU A 780 -8.93 1.69 32.65
C LEU A 780 -9.10 1.95 34.14
N HIS A 781 -8.01 1.80 34.88
CA HIS A 781 -7.89 2.27 36.24
C HIS A 781 -6.58 3.03 36.42
N GLU A 782 -6.54 3.85 37.47
CA GLU A 782 -5.30 4.48 37.92
C GLU A 782 -4.26 3.38 38.25
N GLY A 783 -3.00 3.59 37.88
CA GLY A 783 -1.91 2.64 38.06
C GLY A 783 -1.74 1.63 36.92
N ALA A 784 -1.28 0.42 37.25
CA ALA A 784 -0.87 -0.58 36.26
C ALA A 784 -2.05 -1.25 35.53
N ASN A 785 -2.22 -1.00 34.24
CA ASN A 785 -3.21 -1.65 33.38
C ASN A 785 -2.55 -2.76 32.57
N THR A 786 -3.02 -3.99 32.71
CA THR A 786 -2.36 -5.18 32.15
C THR A 786 -2.85 -5.48 30.74
N VAL A 787 -1.97 -5.40 29.74
CA VAL A 787 -2.21 -5.91 28.38
C VAL A 787 -1.75 -7.37 28.30
N SER A 788 -2.61 -8.26 27.80
CA SER A 788 -2.26 -9.66 27.53
C SER A 788 -2.45 -9.97 26.05
N LEU A 789 -1.42 -10.54 25.43
CA LEU A 789 -1.38 -10.98 24.04
C LEU A 789 -1.24 -12.51 24.04
N THR A 790 -2.14 -13.20 23.34
CA THR A 790 -2.19 -14.67 23.31
C THR A 790 -2.46 -15.18 21.90
N THR A 791 -1.60 -16.03 21.35
CA THR A 791 -1.85 -16.68 20.06
C THR A 791 -3.03 -17.66 20.14
N ILE A 792 -3.82 -17.76 19.08
CA ILE A 792 -4.95 -18.69 18.98
C ILE A 792 -4.52 -20.01 18.32
N SER A 793 -3.60 -19.94 17.36
CA SER A 793 -3.23 -21.08 16.52
C SER A 793 -2.04 -21.85 17.10
N PRO A 794 -2.11 -23.19 17.23
CA PRO A 794 -0.95 -24.00 17.62
C PRO A 794 0.19 -23.83 16.62
N GLY A 795 1.39 -23.48 17.12
CA GLY A 795 2.57 -23.25 16.27
C GLY A 795 2.68 -21.86 15.65
N ASP A 796 1.76 -20.94 15.96
CA ASP A 796 1.93 -19.49 15.67
C ASP A 796 3.08 -18.93 16.50
N VAL A 797 4.02 -18.26 15.83
CA VAL A 797 5.13 -17.56 16.45
C VAL A 797 5.14 -16.14 15.93
N THR A 798 4.93 -15.19 16.84
CA THR A 798 4.75 -13.77 16.54
C THR A 798 5.69 -12.93 17.41
N LEU A 799 6.20 -11.84 16.87
CA LEU A 799 7.02 -10.85 17.55
C LEU A 799 6.15 -9.66 17.93
N VAL A 800 6.30 -9.18 19.16
CA VAL A 800 5.71 -7.91 19.58
C VAL A 800 6.66 -6.78 19.22
N ASP A 801 6.23 -5.81 18.42
CA ASP A 801 7.02 -4.58 18.21
C ASP A 801 6.60 -3.51 19.22
N THR A 802 5.36 -3.01 19.11
CA THR A 802 4.91 -1.85 19.87
C THR A 802 3.52 -2.06 20.46
N VAL A 803 3.30 -1.58 21.69
CA VAL A 803 1.96 -1.41 22.29
C VAL A 803 1.81 0.05 22.74
N LEU A 804 0.80 0.75 22.23
CA LEU A 804 0.52 2.16 22.54
C LEU A 804 -0.89 2.31 23.11
N LEU A 805 -0.99 2.66 24.38
CA LEU A 805 -2.25 2.92 25.09
C LEU A 805 -2.50 4.43 25.17
N SER A 806 -3.57 4.93 24.53
CA SER A 806 -3.99 6.33 24.63
C SER A 806 -5.22 6.49 25.53
N TYR A 807 -5.20 7.48 26.43
CA TYR A 807 -6.23 7.68 27.46
C TYR A 807 -6.38 9.16 27.87
N PRO A 808 -7.51 9.56 28.49
CA PRO A 808 -7.70 10.93 28.97
C PRO A 808 -6.95 11.19 30.28
N HIS A 809 -5.92 12.02 30.24
CA HIS A 809 -5.15 12.46 31.40
C HIS A 809 -5.68 13.80 31.92
N SER A 810 -5.83 13.95 33.25
CA SER A 810 -6.20 15.23 33.85
C SER A 810 -5.04 16.24 33.79
N TYR A 811 -5.32 17.54 33.97
CA TYR A 811 -4.26 18.56 34.08
C TYR A 811 -3.60 18.53 35.46
N THR A 812 -2.95 17.41 35.80
CA THR A 812 -2.26 17.16 37.07
C THR A 812 -0.85 16.66 36.78
N ALA A 813 0.16 17.20 37.46
CA ALA A 813 1.55 16.83 37.22
C ALA A 813 1.90 15.42 37.74
N ASP A 814 2.67 14.68 36.95
CA ASP A 814 3.23 13.38 37.30
C ASP A 814 4.59 13.58 37.96
N GLY A 815 4.60 13.61 39.30
CA GLY A 815 5.85 13.79 40.05
C GLY A 815 6.55 15.11 39.77
N ASP A 816 5.81 16.23 39.81
CA ASP A 816 6.29 17.59 39.50
C ASP A 816 6.65 17.88 38.04
N TYR A 817 6.25 17.02 37.11
CA TYR A 817 6.48 17.17 35.67
C TYR A 817 5.22 16.84 34.86
N LEU A 818 4.95 17.57 33.78
CA LEU A 818 3.83 17.28 32.89
C LEU A 818 4.10 17.78 31.47
N ARG A 819 4.03 16.86 30.49
CA ARG A 819 3.93 17.17 29.07
C ARG A 819 2.47 17.07 28.63
N LEU A 820 1.90 18.18 28.15
CA LEU A 820 0.48 18.25 27.82
C LEU A 820 0.20 18.90 26.47
N THR A 821 -1.00 18.65 25.93
CA THR A 821 -1.56 19.45 24.84
C THR A 821 -2.79 20.22 25.31
N ALA A 822 -2.96 21.44 24.80
CA ALA A 822 -4.10 22.28 25.12
C ALA A 822 -4.46 23.20 23.94
N ALA A 823 -5.75 23.51 23.77
CA ALA A 823 -6.20 24.40 22.70
C ALA A 823 -5.81 25.86 22.99
N SER A 824 -5.31 26.58 21.99
CA SER A 824 -5.15 28.03 22.06
C SER A 824 -6.48 28.75 22.38
N GLY A 825 -6.41 29.87 23.09
CA GLY A 825 -7.58 30.64 23.54
C GLY A 825 -8.21 30.14 24.85
N SER A 826 -7.68 29.07 25.46
CA SER A 826 -8.17 28.52 26.72
C SER A 826 -7.31 28.93 27.93
N THR A 827 -7.95 29.02 29.10
CA THR A 827 -7.27 29.04 30.40
C THR A 827 -7.01 27.61 30.83
N VAL A 828 -5.74 27.27 31.05
CA VAL A 828 -5.31 25.97 31.56
C VAL A 828 -4.92 26.14 33.03
N THR A 829 -5.33 25.21 33.88
CA THR A 829 -4.84 25.10 35.27
C THR A 829 -4.23 23.73 35.46
N ILE A 830 -2.95 23.70 35.81
CA ILE A 830 -2.21 22.46 36.06
C ILE A 830 -1.97 22.34 37.57
N GLY A 831 -2.52 21.28 38.18
CA GLY A 831 -2.35 20.97 39.61
C GLY A 831 -1.27 19.92 39.87
N GLY A 832 -1.18 19.43 41.11
CA GLY A 832 -0.36 18.27 41.48
C GLY A 832 1.10 18.56 41.81
N PHE A 833 1.55 19.82 41.83
CA PHE A 833 2.93 20.16 42.15
C PHE A 833 3.19 20.15 43.67
N SER A 834 4.35 19.68 44.08
CA SER A 834 4.83 19.58 45.47
C SER A 834 5.28 20.93 46.05
N ASN A 835 5.65 21.88 45.19
CA ASN A 835 6.16 23.20 45.57
C ASN A 835 5.77 24.29 44.56
N ASN A 836 6.01 25.56 44.91
CA ASN A 836 5.63 26.72 44.10
C ASN A 836 6.69 27.15 43.06
N GLN A 837 7.77 26.40 42.87
CA GLN A 837 8.84 26.72 41.91
C GLN A 837 8.49 26.16 40.52
N ILE A 838 7.29 26.51 40.02
CA ILE A 838 6.72 25.93 38.80
C ILE A 838 7.08 26.81 37.59
N GLN A 839 7.55 26.18 36.53
CA GLN A 839 7.73 26.80 35.22
C GLN A 839 6.83 26.10 34.20
N VAL A 840 6.32 26.88 33.24
CA VAL A 840 5.55 26.36 32.11
C VAL A 840 6.17 26.91 30.83
N MET A 841 6.57 26.00 29.95
CA MET A 841 7.16 26.32 28.65
C MET A 841 6.20 25.87 27.55
N ASP A 842 6.00 26.72 26.56
CA ASP A 842 5.35 26.37 25.31
C ASP A 842 6.40 25.84 24.34
N ILE A 843 6.37 24.53 24.13
CA ILE A 843 7.31 23.75 23.31
C ILE A 843 6.69 23.33 21.98
N THR A 844 5.62 24.03 21.54
CA THR A 844 4.95 23.74 20.26
C THR A 844 5.92 23.84 19.08
N ASP A 845 6.85 24.81 19.13
CA ASP A 845 8.00 24.89 18.25
C ASP A 845 9.27 24.70 19.10
N PRO A 846 9.96 23.56 19.00
CA PRO A 846 11.19 23.29 19.75
C PRO A 846 12.31 24.31 19.51
N SER A 847 12.32 25.00 18.35
CA SER A 847 13.33 26.01 18.01
C SER A 847 13.02 27.40 18.58
N ASP A 848 11.75 27.67 18.89
CA ASP A 848 11.25 28.96 19.41
C ASP A 848 10.40 28.75 20.67
N VAL A 849 11.02 28.16 21.70
CA VAL A 849 10.35 27.92 22.98
C VAL A 849 10.06 29.23 23.71
N ALA A 850 8.84 29.35 24.24
CA ALA A 850 8.40 30.50 25.02
C ALA A 850 8.06 30.13 26.46
N SER A 851 8.39 30.98 27.41
CA SER A 851 7.98 30.84 28.81
C SER A 851 6.60 31.46 29.03
N LEU A 852 5.67 30.71 29.63
CA LEU A 852 4.32 31.16 29.93
C LEU A 852 4.23 31.71 31.35
N SER A 853 3.76 32.95 31.47
CA SER A 853 3.49 33.57 32.78
C SER A 853 2.14 33.10 33.33
N GLY A 854 2.18 32.38 34.46
CA GLY A 854 0.99 31.89 35.16
C GLY A 854 0.88 32.38 36.60
N THR A 855 -0.33 32.35 37.15
CA THR A 855 -0.59 32.59 38.58
C THR A 855 -0.46 31.28 39.34
N ILE A 856 0.43 31.23 40.33
CA ILE A 856 0.63 30.07 41.19
C ILE A 856 -0.19 30.23 42.47
N ALA A 857 -0.94 29.19 42.83
CA ALA A 857 -1.77 29.17 44.04
C ALA A 857 -1.64 27.82 44.77
N ASN A 858 -1.94 27.83 46.08
CA ASN A 858 -2.05 26.61 46.87
C ASN A 858 -3.29 25.82 46.42
N GLN A 859 -3.16 24.50 46.27
CA GLN A 859 -4.24 23.59 45.93
C GLN A 859 -4.15 22.35 46.83
N GLY A 860 -4.98 22.31 47.88
CA GLY A 860 -4.89 21.26 48.90
C GLY A 860 -3.54 21.29 49.62
N THR A 861 -2.80 20.17 49.58
CA THR A 861 -1.43 20.05 50.12
C THR A 861 -0.34 20.39 49.10
N GLY A 862 -0.69 20.70 47.85
CA GLY A 862 0.25 21.03 46.78
C GLY A 862 -0.02 22.42 46.19
N PHE A 863 0.45 22.62 44.96
CA PHE A 863 0.36 23.86 44.22
C PHE A 863 -0.20 23.63 42.82
N ALA A 864 -0.83 24.66 42.28
CA ALA A 864 -1.32 24.70 40.91
C ALA A 864 -0.89 25.99 40.21
N VAL A 865 -0.72 25.93 38.90
CA VAL A 865 -0.42 27.08 38.04
C VAL A 865 -1.54 27.29 37.02
N SER A 866 -2.05 28.51 36.92
CA SER A 866 -3.08 28.90 35.95
C SER A 866 -2.57 29.94 34.97
N PHE A 867 -2.76 29.72 33.67
CA PHE A 867 -2.30 30.62 32.61
C PHE A 867 -3.24 30.57 31.40
N ALA A 868 -3.21 31.61 30.57
CA ALA A 868 -4.00 31.72 29.35
C ALA A 868 -3.13 31.50 28.11
N LEU A 869 -3.58 30.61 27.22
CA LEU A 869 -2.89 30.31 25.97
C LEU A 869 -3.34 31.25 24.84
N SER A 870 -2.38 31.85 24.15
CA SER A 870 -2.60 32.63 22.92
C SER A 870 -2.07 31.88 21.68
N GLY A 871 -2.49 32.28 20.49
CA GLY A 871 -2.01 31.71 19.21
C GLY A 871 -3.10 30.98 18.43
N GLN A 872 -2.68 30.13 17.49
CA GLN A 872 -3.53 29.29 16.64
C GLN A 872 -3.21 27.81 16.87
N GLY A 873 -4.20 26.93 16.74
CA GLY A 873 -4.02 25.48 16.84
C GLY A 873 -3.82 24.94 18.27
N PRO A 874 -3.66 23.62 18.42
CA PRO A 874 -3.24 23.01 19.68
C PRO A 874 -1.80 23.42 20.02
N ARG A 875 -1.53 23.64 21.31
CA ARG A 875 -0.22 23.95 21.87
C ARG A 875 0.29 22.75 22.64
N THR A 876 1.59 22.47 22.53
CA THR A 876 2.29 21.46 23.34
C THR A 876 3.09 22.18 24.41
N LEU A 877 2.88 21.81 25.67
CA LEU A 877 3.48 22.49 26.81
C LEU A 877 4.26 21.52 27.68
N LEU A 878 5.28 22.06 28.34
CA LEU A 878 6.06 21.40 29.36
C LEU A 878 5.95 22.19 30.67
N ALA A 879 5.33 21.59 31.69
CA ALA A 879 5.21 22.19 33.01
C ALA A 879 6.01 21.37 34.03
N PHE A 880 6.90 22.02 34.78
CA PHE A 880 7.82 21.32 35.67
C PHE A 880 8.26 22.20 36.85
N THR A 881 8.75 21.58 37.93
CA THR A 881 9.44 22.33 39.00
C THR A 881 10.94 22.40 38.76
N ASN A 882 11.63 23.34 39.42
CA ASN A 882 13.09 23.47 39.33
C ASN A 882 13.88 22.17 39.61
N ALA A 883 13.33 21.25 40.42
CA ALA A 883 13.98 19.97 40.73
C ALA A 883 13.93 18.96 39.57
N GLN A 884 13.04 19.15 38.60
CA GLN A 884 12.86 18.29 37.42
C GLN A 884 13.71 18.73 36.22
N LYS A 885 14.66 19.65 36.42
CA LYS A 885 15.58 20.08 35.35
C LYS A 885 16.63 19.01 35.10
N SER A 886 16.74 18.57 33.84
CA SER A 886 17.66 17.53 33.40
C SER A 886 19.11 18.04 33.32
N GLN A 887 20.06 17.11 33.30
CA GLN A 887 21.48 17.34 33.02
C GLN A 887 21.86 16.63 31.73
N PRO A 888 22.68 17.23 30.85
CA PRO A 888 23.21 16.52 29.69
C PRO A 888 24.00 15.27 30.11
N VAL A 889 23.90 14.18 29.35
CA VAL A 889 24.66 12.94 29.61
C VAL A 889 26.16 13.15 29.37
N SER A 890 26.50 14.09 28.49
CA SER A 890 27.88 14.48 28.21
C SER A 890 27.99 16.00 28.04
N ILE A 891 29.10 16.56 28.52
CA ILE A 891 29.46 17.97 28.35
C ILE A 891 30.95 17.98 27.97
N THR A 892 31.23 18.17 26.69
CA THR A 892 32.59 18.01 26.14
C THR A 892 33.02 19.22 25.33
N ALA A 893 34.32 19.52 25.32
CA ALA A 893 34.87 20.53 24.41
C ALA A 893 34.80 20.02 22.97
N ASN A 894 34.39 20.87 22.03
CA ASN A 894 34.63 20.57 20.62
C ASN A 894 36.13 20.57 20.33
N ARG A 895 36.58 19.62 19.52
CA ARG A 895 37.93 19.63 18.94
C ARG A 895 37.80 20.15 17.51
N PRO A 896 38.24 21.39 17.22
CA PRO A 896 38.04 21.97 15.91
C PRO A 896 38.65 21.12 14.79
N SER A 897 37.87 20.86 13.74
CA SER A 897 38.29 20.10 12.56
C SER A 897 37.76 20.72 11.26
N SER A 898 38.42 20.42 10.14
CA SER A 898 38.09 20.98 8.82
C SER A 898 38.39 20.01 7.66
N TRP A 899 38.15 18.72 7.87
CA TRP A 899 38.37 17.64 6.90
C TRP A 899 37.50 17.75 5.64
N HIS A 900 36.40 18.51 5.68
CA HIS A 900 35.56 18.82 4.52
C HIS A 900 36.22 19.74 3.48
N THR A 901 37.31 20.44 3.85
CA THR A 901 37.98 21.41 2.97
C THR A 901 38.98 20.72 2.02
N SER A 902 39.37 21.44 0.96
CA SER A 902 40.49 20.99 0.13
C SER A 902 41.81 21.14 0.90
N GLN A 903 42.56 20.04 1.00
CA GLN A 903 43.81 19.96 1.73
C GLN A 903 44.76 18.93 1.11
N ALA A 904 45.98 18.80 1.64
CA ALA A 904 47.00 17.91 1.10
C ALA A 904 46.54 16.43 1.05
N GLY A 905 45.80 15.96 2.06
CA GLY A 905 45.30 14.59 2.13
C GLY A 905 46.40 13.53 2.37
N ALA A 906 46.05 12.26 2.19
CA ALA A 906 46.94 11.11 2.34
C ALA A 906 46.42 9.93 1.49
N ASP A 907 47.32 9.10 0.98
CA ASP A 907 46.98 7.86 0.25
C ASP A 907 46.49 6.75 1.19
N MET A 908 46.81 6.81 2.49
CA MET A 908 46.19 5.97 3.52
C MET A 908 45.53 6.81 4.63
N VAL A 909 44.27 6.49 4.93
CA VAL A 909 43.53 7.06 6.06
C VAL A 909 43.23 5.98 7.08
N MET A 910 43.60 6.21 8.34
CA MET A 910 43.24 5.35 9.46
C MET A 910 42.18 6.08 10.30
N ILE A 911 41.00 5.51 10.46
CA ILE A 911 39.88 6.10 11.25
C ILE A 911 39.63 5.19 12.44
N GLY A 912 39.66 5.75 13.65
CA GLY A 912 39.36 4.98 14.86
C GLY A 912 38.82 5.83 15.99
N HIS A 913 38.27 5.16 17.00
CA HIS A 913 37.86 5.82 18.24
C HIS A 913 39.09 6.34 19.00
N ALA A 914 38.96 7.47 19.69
CA ALA A 914 40.02 8.11 20.47
C ALA A 914 40.83 7.14 21.36
N SER A 915 40.16 6.15 21.96
CA SER A 915 40.75 5.10 22.80
C SER A 915 41.80 4.22 22.10
N PHE A 916 41.82 4.18 20.76
CA PHE A 916 42.68 3.29 19.98
C PHE A 916 43.72 4.01 19.13
N ILE A 917 43.56 5.32 18.90
CA ILE A 917 44.43 6.11 18.01
C ILE A 917 45.91 5.99 18.41
N SER A 918 46.23 6.03 19.71
CA SER A 918 47.61 5.93 20.19
C SER A 918 48.27 4.59 19.85
N SER A 919 47.48 3.52 19.69
CA SER A 919 47.98 2.18 19.36
C SER A 919 48.44 2.07 17.90
N LEU A 920 48.08 3.01 17.02
CA LEU A 920 48.36 2.96 15.59
C LEU A 920 49.74 3.49 15.20
N GLY A 921 50.43 4.20 16.10
CA GLY A 921 51.72 4.84 15.81
C GLY A 921 52.78 3.93 15.17
N PRO A 922 52.98 2.68 15.64
CA PRO A 922 53.91 1.74 14.99
C PRO A 922 53.53 1.40 13.53
N LEU A 923 52.24 1.19 13.25
CA LEU A 923 51.77 0.89 11.91
C LEU A 923 51.86 2.10 10.98
N GLN A 924 51.47 3.28 11.48
CA GLN A 924 51.62 4.54 10.77
C GLN A 924 53.07 4.75 10.33
N LYS A 925 54.03 4.58 11.26
CA LYS A 925 55.46 4.73 10.98
C LYS A 925 55.95 3.70 9.96
N LEU A 926 55.50 2.46 10.03
CA LEU A 926 55.85 1.42 9.06
C LEU A 926 55.43 1.82 7.64
N ARG A 927 54.18 2.25 7.45
CA ARG A 927 53.64 2.65 6.14
C ARG A 927 54.35 3.91 5.61
N GLN A 928 54.68 4.86 6.48
CA GLN A 928 55.50 6.03 6.12
C GLN A 928 56.91 5.64 5.65
N VAL A 929 57.57 4.70 6.32
CA VAL A 929 58.88 4.17 5.90
C VAL A 929 58.80 3.46 4.54
N GLN A 930 57.65 2.86 4.22
CA GLN A 930 57.37 2.25 2.92
C GLN A 930 56.98 3.27 1.84
N GLY A 931 56.93 4.56 2.16
CA GLY A 931 56.69 5.65 1.20
C GLY A 931 55.24 6.13 1.12
N HIS A 932 54.35 5.66 2.00
CA HIS A 932 52.96 6.10 2.05
C HIS A 932 52.80 7.35 2.91
N THR A 933 51.91 8.24 2.48
CA THR A 933 51.37 9.32 3.31
C THR A 933 50.21 8.79 4.16
N VAL A 934 50.26 9.00 5.47
CA VAL A 934 49.28 8.42 6.39
C VAL A 934 48.67 9.50 7.27
N THR A 935 47.35 9.60 7.22
CA THR A 935 46.55 10.43 8.14
C THR A 935 45.79 9.53 9.10
N VAL A 936 45.85 9.85 10.40
CA VAL A 936 45.08 9.18 11.45
C VAL A 936 44.02 10.14 11.95
N LEU A 937 42.76 9.70 11.94
CA LEU A 937 41.58 10.47 12.28
C LEU A 937 40.87 9.86 13.46
N ASP A 938 40.36 10.73 14.33
CA ASP A 938 39.37 10.36 15.32
C ASP A 938 38.00 10.34 14.65
N VAL A 939 37.23 9.27 14.86
CA VAL A 939 35.89 9.19 14.28
C VAL A 939 34.98 10.33 14.76
N GLN A 940 35.25 10.91 15.94
CA GLN A 940 34.49 12.06 16.42
C GLN A 940 34.55 13.25 15.46
N ASP A 941 35.67 13.48 14.75
CA ASP A 941 35.76 14.55 13.74
C ASP A 941 34.82 14.28 12.56
N ALA A 942 34.60 13.01 12.20
CA ALA A 942 33.65 12.64 11.16
C ALA A 942 32.21 12.95 11.61
N TYR A 943 31.85 12.60 12.85
CA TYR A 943 30.54 12.93 13.40
C TYR A 943 30.33 14.44 13.46
N ASP A 944 31.32 15.19 13.98
CA ASP A 944 31.24 16.64 14.14
C ASP A 944 31.04 17.36 12.80
N GLU A 945 31.81 16.99 11.77
CA GLU A 945 31.75 17.65 10.46
C GLU A 945 30.63 17.15 9.55
N PHE A 946 30.22 15.89 9.67
CA PHE A 946 29.30 15.25 8.70
C PHE A 946 27.99 14.75 9.30
N ASN A 947 27.79 14.85 10.61
CA ASN A 947 26.51 14.57 11.26
C ASN A 947 26.28 15.35 12.57
N PHE A 948 26.71 16.63 12.63
CA PHE A 948 26.53 17.51 13.80
C PHE A 948 26.97 16.93 15.16
N GLY A 949 27.95 16.03 15.16
CA GLY A 949 28.50 15.37 16.35
C GLY A 949 27.79 14.08 16.75
N GLU A 950 26.71 13.70 16.06
CA GLU A 950 25.91 12.52 16.34
C GLU A 950 26.51 11.28 15.69
N GLN A 951 26.63 10.18 16.45
CA GLN A 951 27.21 8.93 15.98
C GLN A 951 26.38 8.31 14.86
N SER A 952 27.01 8.11 13.70
CA SER A 952 26.37 7.52 12.53
C SER A 952 27.41 7.00 11.53
N PRO A 953 27.23 5.80 10.94
CA PRO A 953 28.12 5.31 9.87
C PRO A 953 28.07 6.23 8.62
N TYR A 954 26.95 6.93 8.40
CA TYR A 954 26.79 7.88 7.30
C TYR A 954 27.81 9.03 7.36
N ALA A 955 28.18 9.47 8.55
CA ALA A 955 29.21 10.49 8.75
C ALA A 955 30.58 10.03 8.24
N ILE A 956 30.95 8.77 8.50
CA ILE A 956 32.20 8.16 8.06
C ILE A 956 32.22 8.05 6.53
N LYS A 957 31.11 7.61 5.93
CA LYS A 957 30.97 7.55 4.46
C LYS A 957 31.07 8.93 3.82
N ALA A 958 30.44 9.95 4.41
CA ALA A 958 30.48 11.32 3.93
C ALA A 958 31.90 11.91 4.01
N LEU A 959 32.63 11.66 5.10
CA LEU A 959 34.05 12.02 5.22
C LEU A 959 34.89 11.38 4.10
N LEU A 960 34.76 10.07 3.89
CA LEU A 960 35.55 9.35 2.87
C LEU A 960 35.20 9.79 1.44
N SER A 961 33.92 10.04 1.15
CA SER A 961 33.46 10.58 -0.13
C SER A 961 34.03 11.99 -0.37
N THR A 962 34.05 12.82 0.67
CA THR A 962 34.63 14.17 0.61
C THR A 962 36.14 14.10 0.41
N ALA A 963 36.84 13.23 1.12
CA ALA A 963 38.28 13.02 0.95
C ALA A 963 38.62 12.56 -0.49
N ASN A 964 37.80 11.67 -1.08
CA ASN A 964 37.98 11.21 -2.46
C ASN A 964 37.81 12.30 -3.53
N SER A 965 36.99 13.31 -3.23
CA SER A 965 36.60 14.35 -4.19
C SER A 965 37.35 15.66 -4.01
N ALA A 966 37.67 16.07 -2.78
CA ALA A 966 38.19 17.39 -2.46
C ALA A 966 39.67 17.42 -2.05
N TRP A 967 40.25 16.32 -1.57
CA TRP A 967 41.66 16.30 -1.16
C TRP A 967 42.61 16.17 -2.36
N THR A 968 43.81 16.74 -2.21
CA THR A 968 44.84 16.71 -3.26
C THR A 968 45.38 15.31 -3.46
N THR A 969 45.85 14.68 -2.39
CA THR A 969 46.16 13.24 -2.34
C THR A 969 44.90 12.51 -1.88
N LYS A 970 44.28 11.79 -2.81
CA LYS A 970 43.07 11.02 -2.56
C LYS A 970 43.41 9.75 -1.77
N PRO A 971 42.62 9.38 -0.76
CA PRO A 971 42.79 8.11 -0.08
C PRO A 971 42.61 6.96 -1.08
N HIS A 972 43.57 6.05 -1.06
CA HIS A 972 43.53 4.79 -1.78
C HIS A 972 43.28 3.62 -0.83
N TRP A 973 43.80 3.70 0.40
CA TRP A 973 43.56 2.74 1.48
C TRP A 973 42.84 3.37 2.69
N VAL A 974 41.90 2.62 3.27
CA VAL A 974 41.16 3.00 4.49
C VAL A 974 41.28 1.89 5.53
N LEU A 975 41.81 2.19 6.72
CA LEU A 975 41.84 1.27 7.85
C LEU A 975 40.89 1.76 8.94
N LEU A 976 39.84 0.99 9.21
CA LEU A 976 38.90 1.21 10.30
C LEU A 976 39.42 0.54 11.58
N VAL A 977 39.39 1.22 12.72
CA VAL A 977 39.94 0.72 13.98
C VAL A 977 38.93 0.88 15.11
N GLY A 978 38.29 -0.24 15.45
CA GLY A 978 37.20 -0.30 16.41
C GLY A 978 36.22 -1.40 16.04
N ASP A 979 35.71 -2.07 17.06
CA ASP A 979 34.63 -3.03 16.91
C ASP A 979 33.28 -2.33 16.63
N ALA A 980 32.34 -3.10 16.09
CA ALA A 980 30.97 -2.64 15.82
C ALA A 980 29.96 -3.71 16.25
N THR A 981 28.70 -3.32 16.40
CA THR A 981 27.61 -4.26 16.71
C THR A 981 26.30 -3.89 16.01
N TYR A 982 25.41 -4.86 15.79
CA TYR A 982 24.03 -4.57 15.39
C TYR A 982 23.20 -3.92 16.52
N ASP A 983 23.68 -3.96 17.77
CA ASP A 983 23.02 -3.36 18.94
C ASP A 983 23.84 -2.23 19.58
N PRO A 984 24.11 -1.13 18.85
CA PRO A 984 24.95 -0.04 19.36
C PRO A 984 24.29 0.73 20.51
N ARG A 985 22.96 0.60 20.65
CA ARG A 985 22.14 1.14 21.75
C ARG A 985 22.13 0.26 22.99
N ASN A 986 22.73 -0.93 22.91
CA ASN A 986 22.72 -1.95 23.96
C ASN A 986 21.30 -2.26 24.47
N TYR A 987 20.32 -2.30 23.57
CA TYR A 987 18.93 -2.66 23.90
C TYR A 987 18.84 -4.05 24.53
N MET A 988 19.72 -4.96 24.12
CA MET A 988 19.75 -6.36 24.56
C MET A 988 20.59 -6.57 25.83
N GLY A 989 21.24 -5.52 26.34
CA GLY A 989 21.95 -5.54 27.63
C GLY A 989 23.21 -6.42 27.67
N THR A 990 23.82 -6.72 26.53
CA THR A 990 25.03 -7.55 26.45
C THR A 990 26.29 -6.81 26.88
N GLY A 991 26.26 -5.47 26.88
CA GLY A 991 27.36 -4.61 27.26
C GLY A 991 28.44 -4.46 26.18
N GLN A 992 28.20 -4.96 24.95
CA GLN A 992 29.09 -4.70 23.83
C GLN A 992 29.02 -3.21 23.43
N VAL A 993 30.18 -2.61 23.19
CA VAL A 993 30.31 -1.20 22.85
C VAL A 993 30.51 -1.05 21.34
N ASP A 994 29.72 -0.18 20.72
CA ASP A 994 29.89 0.21 19.32
C ASP A 994 30.90 1.36 19.21
N TYR A 995 32.18 1.02 19.10
CA TYR A 995 33.26 2.02 19.01
C TYR A 995 33.34 2.70 17.65
N LEU A 996 33.01 1.97 16.59
CA LEU A 996 33.07 2.45 15.23
C LEU A 996 31.96 1.77 14.41
N PRO A 997 30.78 2.41 14.28
CA PRO A 997 29.58 1.80 13.71
C PRO A 997 29.86 1.22 12.34
N VAL A 998 29.11 0.17 12.01
CA VAL A 998 29.10 -0.44 10.69
C VAL A 998 27.71 -0.29 10.07
N GLU A 999 27.65 -0.16 8.75
CA GLU A 999 26.36 -0.22 8.05
C GLU A 999 25.90 -1.66 7.94
N LEU A 1000 24.64 -1.89 8.30
CA LEU A 1000 23.95 -3.14 8.05
C LEU A 1000 23.24 -3.04 6.68
N ILE A 1001 23.45 -4.04 5.84
CA ILE A 1001 22.88 -4.13 4.50
C ILE A 1001 21.98 -5.37 4.42
N GLY A 1002 20.86 -5.25 3.72
CA GLY A 1002 20.06 -6.41 3.33
C GLY A 1002 20.77 -7.23 2.25
N THR A 1003 20.95 -8.53 2.50
CA THR A 1003 21.26 -9.54 1.48
C THR A 1003 19.99 -10.32 1.11
N THR A 1004 20.10 -11.34 0.27
CA THR A 1004 18.94 -12.17 -0.10
C THR A 1004 18.33 -12.89 1.11
N GLN A 1005 19.13 -13.22 2.14
CA GLN A 1005 18.67 -14.06 3.27
C GLN A 1005 18.66 -13.35 4.63
N LEU A 1006 19.54 -12.37 4.85
CA LEU A 1006 19.64 -11.69 6.13
C LEU A 1006 20.25 -10.28 6.03
N GLU A 1007 20.00 -9.47 7.04
CA GLU A 1007 20.68 -8.20 7.24
C GLU A 1007 22.05 -8.42 7.90
N THR A 1008 23.12 -7.90 7.28
CA THR A 1008 24.49 -8.09 7.76
C THR A 1008 25.39 -6.89 7.54
N SER A 1009 26.54 -6.85 8.21
CA SER A 1009 27.52 -5.78 8.12
C SER A 1009 28.27 -5.72 6.78
N SER A 1010 28.58 -4.51 6.31
CA SER A 1010 29.44 -4.28 5.14
C SER A 1010 30.32 -3.03 5.29
N ASP A 1011 31.63 -3.22 5.41
CA ASP A 1011 32.59 -2.10 5.38
C ASP A 1011 32.78 -1.52 3.97
N ASP A 1012 32.57 -2.31 2.91
CA ASP A 1012 32.64 -1.83 1.52
C ASP A 1012 31.66 -0.68 1.26
N TRP A 1013 30.55 -0.65 1.97
CA TRP A 1013 29.55 0.40 1.87
C TRP A 1013 30.14 1.79 2.12
N PHE A 1014 31.13 1.92 3.01
CA PHE A 1014 31.78 3.21 3.31
C PHE A 1014 32.51 3.82 2.13
N VAL A 1015 32.98 2.97 1.20
CA VAL A 1015 33.85 3.37 0.08
C VAL A 1015 33.23 3.09 -1.29
N ALA A 1016 31.94 2.72 -1.31
CA ALA A 1016 31.13 2.57 -2.52
C ALA A 1016 30.19 3.78 -2.68
N PHE A 1017 30.58 4.74 -3.53
CA PHE A 1017 29.95 6.06 -3.67
C PHE A 1017 29.02 6.21 -4.89
N ASN A 1018 29.24 5.42 -5.95
CA ASN A 1018 28.54 5.56 -7.23
C ASN A 1018 27.28 4.68 -7.36
N GLY A 1019 26.90 3.96 -6.29
CA GLY A 1019 25.70 3.13 -6.25
C GLY A 1019 25.81 1.75 -6.91
N ASP A 1020 26.96 1.37 -7.48
CA ASP A 1020 27.14 0.02 -8.07
C ASP A 1020 27.50 -1.07 -7.03
N GLY A 1021 27.82 -0.66 -5.79
CA GLY A 1021 28.23 -1.55 -4.71
C GLY A 1021 29.63 -2.14 -4.89
N ILE A 1022 30.48 -1.53 -5.71
CA ILE A 1022 31.90 -1.84 -5.85
C ILE A 1022 32.69 -0.78 -5.04
N PRO A 1023 33.62 -1.19 -4.17
CA PRO A 1023 34.45 -0.24 -3.44
C PRO A 1023 35.39 0.54 -4.38
N GLN A 1024 35.43 1.87 -4.25
CA GLN A 1024 36.38 2.75 -4.96
C GLN A 1024 37.71 2.93 -4.22
N MET A 1025 37.79 2.52 -2.95
CA MET A 1025 39.01 2.49 -2.13
C MET A 1025 39.19 1.09 -1.55
N ALA A 1026 40.43 0.71 -1.27
CA ALA A 1026 40.74 -0.52 -0.55
C ALA A 1026 40.50 -0.32 0.95
N ILE A 1027 39.51 -1.03 1.53
CA ILE A 1027 39.15 -0.90 2.94
C ILE A 1027 39.46 -2.16 3.74
N GLY A 1028 39.88 -2.00 4.99
CA GLY A 1028 39.97 -3.07 5.98
C GLY A 1028 39.69 -2.59 7.39
N ARG A 1029 39.40 -3.52 8.31
CA ARG A 1029 39.05 -3.23 9.70
C ARG A 1029 39.89 -4.01 10.72
N LEU A 1030 40.26 -3.35 11.81
CA LEU A 1030 40.75 -3.98 13.04
C LEU A 1030 39.61 -3.98 14.07
N PRO A 1031 38.85 -5.09 14.22
CA PRO A 1031 37.74 -5.17 15.17
C PRO A 1031 38.30 -5.37 16.59
N VAL A 1032 38.41 -4.29 17.35
CA VAL A 1032 39.02 -4.26 18.69
C VAL A 1032 38.17 -3.47 19.67
N ASP A 1033 38.13 -3.96 20.90
CA ASP A 1033 37.35 -3.42 22.02
C ASP A 1033 38.22 -2.74 23.10
N THR A 1034 39.55 -2.92 23.03
CA THR A 1034 40.52 -2.40 23.99
C THR A 1034 41.79 -1.90 23.30
N ALA A 1035 42.46 -0.93 23.92
CA ALA A 1035 43.75 -0.42 23.44
C ALA A 1035 44.86 -1.50 23.41
N VAL A 1036 44.75 -2.51 24.29
CA VAL A 1036 45.66 -3.67 24.35
C VAL A 1036 45.44 -4.57 23.13
N ALA A 1037 44.20 -4.92 22.81
CA ALA A 1037 43.88 -5.68 21.60
C ALA A 1037 44.31 -4.93 20.33
N ALA A 1038 44.07 -3.62 20.26
CA ALA A 1038 44.54 -2.76 19.16
C ALA A 1038 46.06 -2.82 18.99
N SER A 1039 46.81 -2.67 20.09
CA SER A 1039 48.28 -2.74 20.08
C SER A 1039 48.79 -4.13 19.65
N ALA A 1040 48.13 -5.20 20.09
CA ALA A 1040 48.50 -6.56 19.75
C ALA A 1040 48.30 -6.85 18.25
N LEU A 1041 47.18 -6.42 17.66
CA LEU A 1041 46.94 -6.57 16.21
C LEU A 1041 47.92 -5.74 15.39
N VAL A 1042 48.16 -4.48 15.78
CA VAL A 1042 49.17 -3.63 15.14
C VAL A 1042 50.56 -4.29 15.20
N ALA A 1043 50.94 -4.86 16.34
CA ALA A 1043 52.21 -5.57 16.47
C ALA A 1043 52.31 -6.79 15.54
N LYS A 1044 51.23 -7.55 15.34
CA LYS A 1044 51.19 -8.68 14.38
C LYS A 1044 51.43 -8.19 12.95
N ILE A 1045 50.75 -7.12 12.53
CA ILE A 1045 50.89 -6.54 11.18
C ILE A 1045 52.33 -6.05 10.98
N VAL A 1046 52.88 -5.31 11.95
CA VAL A 1046 54.26 -4.81 11.88
C VAL A 1046 55.27 -5.96 11.82
N ALA A 1047 55.09 -7.01 12.64
CA ALA A 1047 55.96 -8.17 12.63
C ALA A 1047 55.92 -8.94 11.30
N TYR A 1048 54.75 -9.06 10.66
CA TYR A 1048 54.58 -9.74 9.38
C TYR A 1048 55.31 -9.02 8.24
N ASP A 1049 55.21 -7.69 8.18
CA ASP A 1049 55.92 -6.87 7.19
C ASP A 1049 57.44 -6.92 7.43
N GLN A 1050 57.88 -6.84 8.69
CA GLN A 1050 59.31 -6.87 9.06
C GLN A 1050 59.95 -8.26 8.93
N ALA A 1051 59.17 -9.34 8.88
CA ALA A 1051 59.69 -10.69 8.69
C ALA A 1051 60.38 -10.91 7.32
N GLY A 1052 60.25 -9.98 6.37
CA GLY A 1052 60.91 -10.03 5.07
C GLY A 1052 60.63 -11.34 4.33
N ALA A 1053 61.67 -11.99 3.82
CA ALA A 1053 61.58 -13.27 3.10
C ALA A 1053 61.61 -14.52 4.02
N ALA A 1054 61.01 -14.45 5.21
CA ALA A 1054 60.96 -15.58 6.14
C ALA A 1054 60.36 -16.84 5.48
N ALA A 1055 60.95 -18.01 5.75
CA ALA A 1055 60.60 -19.27 5.07
C ALA A 1055 59.11 -19.63 5.21
N TRP A 1056 58.47 -19.29 6.34
CA TRP A 1056 57.05 -19.56 6.57
C TRP A 1056 56.13 -18.72 5.66
N LYS A 1057 56.53 -17.52 5.23
CA LYS A 1057 55.79 -16.69 4.26
C LYS A 1057 55.74 -17.32 2.86
N ASN A 1058 56.68 -18.23 2.57
CA ASN A 1058 56.72 -19.01 1.33
C ASN A 1058 55.97 -20.35 1.42
N ARG A 1059 55.09 -20.52 2.42
CA ARG A 1059 54.24 -21.70 2.58
C ARG A 1059 52.77 -21.32 2.44
N ALA A 1060 52.04 -22.05 1.61
CA ALA A 1060 50.59 -21.96 1.50
C ALA A 1060 49.94 -23.22 2.06
N LEU A 1061 48.82 -23.06 2.76
CA LEU A 1061 47.97 -24.14 3.21
C LEU A 1061 46.62 -24.00 2.50
N LEU A 1062 46.27 -24.97 1.67
CA LEU A 1062 45.01 -25.02 0.93
C LEU A 1062 44.13 -26.10 1.54
N VAL A 1063 42.93 -25.73 1.93
CA VAL A 1063 42.03 -26.56 2.72
C VAL A 1063 40.67 -26.61 2.06
N SER A 1064 40.08 -27.79 1.92
CA SER A 1064 38.71 -27.91 1.42
C SER A 1064 37.82 -28.66 2.40
N GLY A 1065 36.55 -28.25 2.45
CA GLY A 1065 35.46 -29.10 2.94
C GLY A 1065 35.29 -30.36 2.08
N ALA A 1066 34.44 -31.27 2.53
CA ALA A 1066 34.05 -32.43 1.73
C ALA A 1066 33.16 -32.00 0.55
N ASN A 1067 33.35 -32.60 -0.63
CA ASN A 1067 32.46 -32.33 -1.77
C ASN A 1067 31.03 -32.82 -1.46
N ASP A 1068 30.02 -32.10 -1.94
CA ASP A 1068 28.64 -32.56 -1.95
C ASP A 1068 28.00 -32.45 -3.34
N SER A 1069 26.71 -32.80 -3.46
CA SER A 1069 26.01 -32.82 -4.75
C SER A 1069 25.84 -31.44 -5.41
N ALA A 1070 25.91 -30.36 -4.63
CA ALA A 1070 25.82 -28.99 -5.11
C ALA A 1070 27.22 -28.36 -5.27
N ASP A 1071 28.17 -28.69 -4.38
CA ASP A 1071 29.38 -27.92 -4.19
C ASP A 1071 30.68 -28.76 -4.31
N PRO A 1072 31.44 -28.60 -5.41
CA PRO A 1072 32.70 -29.32 -5.65
C PRO A 1072 33.92 -28.60 -5.02
N PHE A 1073 33.95 -28.43 -3.69
CA PHE A 1073 34.98 -27.66 -2.98
C PHE A 1073 36.43 -28.09 -3.27
N GLU A 1074 36.72 -29.38 -3.42
CA GLU A 1074 38.07 -29.86 -3.76
C GLU A 1074 38.54 -29.38 -5.14
N SER A 1075 37.58 -29.21 -6.07
CA SER A 1075 37.86 -28.64 -7.40
C SER A 1075 38.15 -27.15 -7.32
N TYR A 1076 37.41 -26.40 -6.49
CA TYR A 1076 37.67 -24.99 -6.24
C TYR A 1076 39.07 -24.77 -5.62
N THR A 1077 39.44 -25.62 -4.66
CA THR A 1077 40.78 -25.60 -4.04
C THR A 1077 41.88 -25.95 -5.05
N SER A 1078 41.61 -26.88 -5.96
CA SER A 1078 42.54 -27.23 -7.05
C SER A 1078 42.72 -26.10 -8.06
N ALA A 1079 41.66 -25.34 -8.37
CA ALA A 1079 41.73 -24.16 -9.23
C ALA A 1079 42.59 -23.05 -8.61
N VAL A 1080 42.45 -22.81 -7.31
CA VAL A 1080 43.32 -21.89 -6.55
C VAL A 1080 44.78 -22.32 -6.59
N GLN A 1081 45.06 -23.62 -6.41
CA GLN A 1081 46.43 -24.13 -6.47
C GLN A 1081 47.11 -23.81 -7.81
N ALA A 1082 46.39 -23.91 -8.92
CA ALA A 1082 46.94 -23.66 -10.25
C ALA A 1082 47.38 -22.20 -10.47
N LEU A 1083 46.86 -21.26 -9.67
CA LEU A 1083 47.20 -19.83 -9.71
C LEU A 1083 48.38 -19.48 -8.80
N LEU A 1084 48.75 -20.36 -7.87
CA LEU A 1084 49.85 -20.10 -6.95
C LEU A 1084 51.21 -20.34 -7.63
N PRO A 1085 52.22 -19.48 -7.40
CA PRO A 1085 53.56 -19.65 -7.95
C PRO A 1085 54.19 -20.98 -7.53
N GLN A 1086 54.87 -21.65 -8.45
CA GLN A 1086 55.61 -22.89 -8.17
C GLN A 1086 56.71 -22.74 -7.10
N SER A 1087 57.10 -21.50 -6.78
CA SER A 1087 58.04 -21.20 -5.69
C SER A 1087 57.45 -21.33 -4.28
N LEU A 1088 56.12 -21.49 -4.14
CA LEU A 1088 55.47 -21.73 -2.85
C LEU A 1088 55.52 -23.22 -2.47
N THR A 1089 55.79 -23.49 -1.20
CA THR A 1089 55.55 -24.81 -0.62
C THR A 1089 54.07 -24.94 -0.28
N ILE A 1090 53.33 -25.76 -1.03
CA ILE A 1090 51.88 -25.93 -0.86
C ILE A 1090 51.60 -27.21 -0.07
N THR A 1091 50.89 -27.08 1.05
CA THR A 1091 50.27 -28.20 1.77
C THR A 1091 48.77 -28.20 1.46
N LYS A 1092 48.22 -29.37 1.11
CA LYS A 1092 46.78 -29.55 0.85
C LYS A 1092 46.16 -30.46 1.89
N ILE A 1093 44.99 -30.08 2.40
CA ILE A 1093 44.17 -30.88 3.32
C ILE A 1093 42.75 -30.91 2.73
N LEU A 1094 42.30 -32.10 2.34
CA LEU A 1094 41.00 -32.29 1.69
C LEU A 1094 40.14 -33.15 2.60
N GLN A 1095 39.18 -32.53 3.29
CA GLN A 1095 38.39 -33.19 4.34
C GLN A 1095 37.67 -34.46 3.85
N GLY A 1096 37.25 -34.51 2.59
CA GLY A 1096 36.58 -35.69 2.01
C GLY A 1096 37.46 -36.93 1.93
N SER A 1097 38.78 -36.77 1.94
CA SER A 1097 39.76 -37.87 1.77
C SER A 1097 40.71 -38.05 2.96
N ASP A 1098 40.71 -37.10 3.91
CA ASP A 1098 41.60 -37.09 5.06
C ASP A 1098 40.81 -37.28 6.38
N PRO A 1099 40.87 -38.46 7.01
CA PRO A 1099 40.16 -38.72 8.25
C PRO A 1099 40.73 -37.95 9.46
N ASN A 1100 41.94 -37.37 9.34
CA ASN A 1100 42.60 -36.58 10.39
C ASN A 1100 42.66 -35.09 10.04
N ALA A 1101 41.87 -34.63 9.07
CA ALA A 1101 41.95 -33.28 8.50
C ALA A 1101 42.03 -32.15 9.53
N ALA A 1102 41.26 -32.22 10.63
CA ALA A 1102 41.28 -31.21 11.69
C ALA A 1102 42.62 -31.15 12.45
N ALA A 1103 43.17 -32.32 12.80
CA ALA A 1103 44.45 -32.41 13.51
C ALA A 1103 45.62 -31.99 12.58
N ASP A 1104 45.58 -32.45 11.33
CA ASP A 1104 46.58 -32.10 10.32
C ASP A 1104 46.52 -30.62 9.96
N PHE A 1105 45.32 -30.03 9.92
CA PHE A 1105 45.12 -28.60 9.75
C PHE A 1105 45.78 -27.82 10.89
N LEU A 1106 45.47 -28.17 12.14
CA LEU A 1106 46.00 -27.46 13.30
C LEU A 1106 47.53 -27.57 13.36
N ALA A 1107 48.09 -28.76 13.09
CA ALA A 1107 49.54 -28.95 13.00
C ALA A 1107 50.16 -28.10 11.87
N ALA A 1108 49.55 -28.09 10.68
CA ALA A 1108 50.02 -27.32 9.55
C ALA A 1108 49.94 -25.80 9.81
N PHE A 1109 48.87 -25.33 10.45
CA PHE A 1109 48.69 -23.94 10.84
C PHE A 1109 49.76 -23.50 11.85
N ASN A 1110 49.95 -24.30 12.92
CA ASN A 1110 50.93 -24.03 13.98
C ASN A 1110 52.38 -24.04 13.50
N SER A 1111 52.69 -24.75 12.39
CA SER A 1111 54.03 -24.75 11.78
C SER A 1111 54.41 -23.46 11.03
N GLY A 1112 53.49 -22.49 10.96
CA GLY A 1112 53.68 -21.18 10.32
C GLY A 1112 53.42 -21.20 8.80
N ARG A 1113 52.56 -20.30 8.34
CA ARG A 1113 52.12 -20.17 6.94
C ARG A 1113 52.07 -18.70 6.52
N GLY A 1114 52.29 -18.43 5.24
CA GLY A 1114 52.10 -17.10 4.65
C GLY A 1114 50.65 -16.89 4.22
N LEU A 1115 50.04 -17.94 3.69
CA LEU A 1115 48.65 -17.98 3.21
C LEU A 1115 47.95 -19.24 3.73
N VAL A 1116 46.72 -19.07 4.21
CA VAL A 1116 45.76 -20.16 4.41
C VAL A 1116 44.53 -19.84 3.58
N ASN A 1117 44.08 -20.78 2.76
CA ASN A 1117 42.88 -20.65 1.93
C ASN A 1117 41.95 -21.81 2.22
N PHE A 1118 40.74 -21.52 2.70
CA PHE A 1118 39.69 -22.50 2.94
C PHE A 1118 38.55 -22.31 1.95
N ALA A 1119 38.04 -23.40 1.38
CA ALA A 1119 36.81 -23.43 0.60
C ALA A 1119 35.90 -24.57 1.11
N GLY A 1120 34.72 -24.23 1.61
CA GLY A 1120 33.81 -25.21 2.20
C GLY A 1120 32.60 -24.54 2.86
N HIS A 1121 31.76 -25.34 3.51
CA HIS A 1121 30.67 -24.83 4.33
C HIS A 1121 31.16 -24.25 5.66
N GLY A 1122 30.35 -23.38 6.26
CA GLY A 1122 30.70 -22.69 7.49
C GLY A 1122 29.51 -21.95 8.08
N SER A 1123 29.62 -21.64 9.37
CA SER A 1123 28.72 -20.76 10.11
C SER A 1123 29.55 -19.65 10.76
N THR A 1124 28.99 -18.85 11.67
CA THR A 1124 29.74 -17.76 12.32
C THR A 1124 31.03 -18.22 12.99
N GLU A 1125 31.03 -19.41 13.60
CA GLU A 1125 32.12 -19.87 14.46
C GLU A 1125 32.93 -21.04 13.90
N VAL A 1126 32.50 -21.69 12.81
CA VAL A 1126 33.08 -22.97 12.37
C VAL A 1126 33.34 -23.05 10.87
N TRP A 1127 34.33 -23.87 10.52
CA TRP A 1127 34.50 -24.47 9.19
C TRP A 1127 33.95 -25.90 9.21
N ASP A 1128 33.42 -26.35 8.07
CA ASP A 1128 32.68 -27.60 7.87
C ASP A 1128 33.24 -28.82 8.65
N GLY A 1129 32.32 -29.67 9.12
CA GLY A 1129 32.60 -30.97 9.73
C GLY A 1129 33.56 -30.97 10.93
N GLY A 1130 33.59 -29.88 11.71
CA GLY A 1130 34.46 -29.77 12.88
C GLY A 1130 35.94 -29.58 12.55
N LEU A 1131 36.26 -29.17 11.31
CA LEU A 1131 37.63 -28.97 10.84
C LEU A 1131 38.35 -27.90 11.66
N PHE A 1132 37.67 -26.78 11.94
CA PHE A 1132 38.21 -25.67 12.73
C PHE A 1132 37.09 -24.81 13.31
N SER A 1133 37.35 -24.13 14.44
CA SER A 1133 36.35 -23.31 15.14
C SER A 1133 36.96 -22.10 15.87
N SER A 1134 36.10 -21.17 16.31
CA SER A 1134 36.47 -20.00 17.13
C SER A 1134 37.20 -20.42 18.40
N THR A 1135 36.70 -21.45 19.08
CA THR A 1135 37.36 -22.08 20.24
C THR A 1135 38.73 -22.64 19.89
N ALA A 1136 38.86 -23.35 18.76
CA ALA A 1136 40.16 -23.90 18.34
C ALA A 1136 41.17 -22.79 17.99
N ALA A 1137 40.72 -21.67 17.42
CA ALA A 1137 41.54 -20.49 17.15
C ALA A 1137 42.18 -19.89 18.41
N GLY A 1138 41.54 -20.05 19.57
CA GLY A 1138 42.12 -19.67 20.87
C GLY A 1138 43.31 -20.54 21.33
N THR A 1139 43.55 -21.68 20.69
CA THR A 1139 44.58 -22.66 21.09
C THR A 1139 45.77 -22.77 20.12
N VAL A 1140 45.76 -21.99 19.02
CA VAL A 1140 46.85 -21.98 18.04
C VAL A 1140 48.15 -21.43 18.64
N THR A 1141 49.29 -21.89 18.13
CA THR A 1141 50.63 -21.62 18.69
C THR A 1141 51.65 -21.19 17.62
N ASN A 1142 51.20 -20.59 16.52
CA ASN A 1142 52.07 -20.17 15.41
C ASN A 1142 52.88 -18.89 15.70
N GLY A 1143 52.76 -18.28 16.88
CA GLY A 1143 53.57 -17.14 17.29
C GLY A 1143 53.50 -15.96 16.31
N SER A 1144 54.65 -15.43 15.89
CA SER A 1144 54.72 -14.34 14.90
C SER A 1144 54.61 -14.81 13.44
N ALA A 1145 54.47 -16.11 13.18
CA ALA A 1145 54.27 -16.67 11.84
C ALA A 1145 52.78 -16.71 11.48
N THR A 1146 52.15 -15.53 11.48
CA THR A 1146 50.71 -15.35 11.34
C THR A 1146 50.30 -15.27 9.87
N PRO A 1147 49.55 -16.24 9.30
CA PRO A 1147 49.11 -16.19 7.91
C PRO A 1147 48.07 -15.10 7.64
N PHE A 1148 47.95 -14.73 6.37
CA PHE A 1148 46.70 -14.18 5.85
C PHE A 1148 45.74 -15.33 5.55
N VAL A 1149 44.51 -15.25 6.07
CA VAL A 1149 43.49 -16.29 5.95
C VAL A 1149 42.40 -15.84 5.00
N ILE A 1150 42.15 -16.60 3.96
CA ILE A 1150 41.01 -16.43 3.06
C ILE A 1150 40.00 -17.52 3.40
N SER A 1151 38.80 -17.12 3.81
CA SER A 1151 37.71 -18.03 4.16
C SER A 1151 36.59 -17.90 3.12
N MET A 1152 36.52 -18.87 2.20
CA MET A 1152 35.45 -18.99 1.21
C MET A 1152 34.34 -19.85 1.78
N THR A 1153 33.60 -19.22 2.68
CA THR A 1153 32.49 -19.82 3.41
C THR A 1153 31.55 -18.74 3.95
N CYS A 1154 30.40 -19.16 4.48
CA CYS A 1154 29.38 -18.27 5.03
C CYS A 1154 29.72 -17.79 6.45
N LEU A 1155 29.26 -16.57 6.80
CA LEU A 1155 29.15 -15.99 8.15
C LEU A 1155 30.42 -15.88 9.03
N ASN A 1156 31.58 -16.40 8.61
CA ASN A 1156 32.83 -16.32 9.37
C ASN A 1156 33.30 -14.89 9.72
N GLY A 1157 32.82 -13.91 8.96
CA GLY A 1157 32.97 -12.48 9.15
C GLY A 1157 31.75 -11.78 9.74
N TYR A 1158 30.76 -12.49 10.30
CA TYR A 1158 29.59 -11.94 11.01
C TYR A 1158 30.02 -11.39 12.38
N PHE A 1159 30.89 -10.37 12.37
CA PHE A 1159 31.59 -9.84 13.54
C PHE A 1159 30.73 -8.94 14.43
N GLN A 1160 29.59 -8.46 13.89
CA GLN A 1160 28.67 -7.55 14.57
C GLN A 1160 27.79 -8.24 15.63
N ASP A 1161 27.85 -9.57 15.74
CA ASP A 1161 27.03 -10.32 16.68
C ASP A 1161 27.42 -10.10 18.13
N VAL A 1162 26.40 -10.00 19.01
CA VAL A 1162 26.60 -9.81 20.45
C VAL A 1162 26.66 -11.11 21.24
N PHE A 1163 26.31 -12.23 20.62
CA PHE A 1163 26.27 -13.53 21.30
C PHE A 1163 27.45 -14.43 20.96
N THR A 1164 27.93 -14.39 19.72
CA THR A 1164 29.01 -15.25 19.24
C THR A 1164 30.27 -14.48 18.90
N PHE A 1165 31.41 -15.17 18.92
CA PHE A 1165 32.69 -14.59 18.52
C PHE A 1165 33.07 -15.18 17.17
N SER A 1166 32.90 -14.40 16.10
CA SER A 1166 33.14 -14.89 14.74
C SER A 1166 34.54 -15.46 14.57
N LEU A 1167 34.68 -16.49 13.72
CA LEU A 1167 35.96 -17.15 13.50
C LEU A 1167 37.04 -16.18 12.99
N ALA A 1168 36.67 -15.18 12.18
CA ALA A 1168 37.59 -14.13 11.76
C ALA A 1168 38.14 -13.34 12.96
N LYS A 1169 37.28 -12.93 13.91
CA LYS A 1169 37.68 -12.20 15.11
C LYS A 1169 38.53 -13.07 16.04
N ALA A 1170 38.17 -14.35 16.20
CA ALA A 1170 38.93 -15.34 16.99
C ALA A 1170 40.37 -15.50 16.48
N LEU A 1171 40.55 -15.64 15.17
CA LEU A 1171 41.85 -15.77 14.54
C LEU A 1171 42.71 -14.51 14.69
N LEU A 1172 42.11 -13.31 14.57
CA LEU A 1172 42.84 -12.06 14.72
C LEU A 1172 43.27 -11.85 16.17
N GLN A 1173 42.38 -12.08 17.13
CA GLN A 1173 42.63 -11.75 18.53
C GLN A 1173 43.34 -12.87 19.33
N SER A 1174 43.66 -14.02 18.70
CA SER A 1174 44.36 -15.12 19.36
C SER A 1174 45.71 -14.69 19.96
N SER A 1175 45.95 -15.03 21.24
CA SER A 1175 47.18 -14.66 21.94
C SER A 1175 48.39 -15.52 21.59
N GLY A 1176 48.17 -16.76 21.13
CA GLY A 1176 49.25 -17.69 20.75
C GLY A 1176 49.75 -17.53 19.30
N GLY A 1177 49.19 -16.56 18.57
CA GLY A 1177 49.47 -16.32 17.16
C GLY A 1177 48.18 -15.96 16.42
N GLY A 1178 47.66 -16.87 15.60
CA GLY A 1178 46.46 -16.66 14.80
C GLY A 1178 46.79 -16.07 13.43
N ALA A 1179 45.97 -15.12 12.97
CA ALA A 1179 46.10 -14.52 11.64
C ALA A 1179 46.61 -13.07 11.69
N VAL A 1180 47.32 -12.64 10.65
CA VAL A 1180 47.67 -11.21 10.45
C VAL A 1180 46.52 -10.44 9.81
N GLY A 1181 45.66 -11.15 9.08
CA GLY A 1181 44.46 -10.63 8.45
C GLY A 1181 43.55 -11.79 8.02
N VAL A 1182 42.25 -11.55 7.98
CA VAL A 1182 41.24 -12.51 7.55
C VAL A 1182 40.34 -11.85 6.51
N TRP A 1183 40.06 -12.52 5.40
CA TRP A 1183 39.06 -12.10 4.43
C TRP A 1183 37.92 -13.12 4.40
N ALA A 1184 36.75 -12.70 4.89
CA ALA A 1184 35.62 -13.59 5.17
C ALA A 1184 34.28 -12.89 4.95
N SER A 1185 33.25 -13.69 4.70
CA SER A 1185 31.87 -13.21 4.51
C SER A 1185 31.17 -12.90 5.82
N SER A 1186 30.47 -11.77 5.87
CA SER A 1186 29.46 -11.49 6.89
C SER A 1186 28.08 -12.11 6.56
N SER A 1187 27.86 -12.72 5.38
CA SER A 1187 26.54 -13.22 4.97
C SER A 1187 26.50 -14.73 4.72
N LEU A 1188 25.29 -15.24 4.53
CA LEU A 1188 25.02 -16.44 3.75
C LEU A 1188 25.16 -16.12 2.26
N THR A 1189 25.83 -16.99 1.50
CA THR A 1189 26.15 -16.76 0.09
C THR A 1189 26.39 -18.06 -0.67
N ASP A 1190 26.30 -18.02 -2.00
CA ASP A 1190 26.48 -19.18 -2.88
C ASP A 1190 27.96 -19.53 -3.15
N SER A 1191 28.29 -20.82 -3.18
CA SER A 1191 29.67 -21.33 -3.31
C SER A 1191 30.31 -21.03 -4.69
N GLY A 1192 29.53 -21.03 -5.77
CA GLY A 1192 30.02 -20.82 -7.14
C GLY A 1192 30.61 -19.42 -7.34
N PRO A 1193 29.87 -18.34 -7.03
CA PRO A 1193 30.42 -17.00 -7.03
C PRO A 1193 31.60 -16.82 -6.05
N GLN A 1194 31.59 -17.48 -4.88
CA GLN A 1194 32.76 -17.50 -3.97
C GLN A 1194 34.01 -18.08 -4.63
N ALA A 1195 33.89 -19.18 -5.38
CA ALA A 1195 35.02 -19.78 -6.08
C ALA A 1195 35.63 -18.83 -7.12
N THR A 1196 34.80 -18.03 -7.80
CA THR A 1196 35.24 -16.99 -8.75
C THR A 1196 35.94 -15.84 -8.03
N LEU A 1197 35.38 -15.40 -6.90
CA LEU A 1197 35.97 -14.38 -6.03
C LEU A 1197 37.36 -14.82 -5.54
N ASN A 1198 37.47 -16.08 -5.07
CA ASN A 1198 38.70 -16.65 -4.53
C ASN A 1198 39.82 -16.71 -5.58
N GLN A 1199 39.52 -17.24 -6.76
CA GLN A 1199 40.48 -17.30 -7.87
C GLN A 1199 40.97 -15.91 -8.27
N SER A 1200 40.05 -14.94 -8.32
CA SER A 1200 40.39 -13.55 -8.66
C SER A 1200 41.29 -12.91 -7.59
N MET A 1201 41.02 -13.15 -6.31
CA MET A 1201 41.86 -12.70 -5.19
C MET A 1201 43.26 -13.30 -5.24
N ILE A 1202 43.36 -14.61 -5.43
CA ILE A 1202 44.65 -15.31 -5.51
C ILE A 1202 45.45 -14.83 -6.72
N GLY A 1203 44.80 -14.69 -7.88
CA GLY A 1203 45.41 -14.16 -9.09
C GLY A 1203 45.94 -12.73 -8.92
N ALA A 1204 45.23 -11.88 -8.18
CA ALA A 1204 45.66 -10.52 -7.88
C ALA A 1204 46.82 -10.47 -6.86
N LEU A 1205 46.78 -11.31 -5.82
CA LEU A 1205 47.84 -11.38 -4.80
C LEU A 1205 49.17 -11.89 -5.35
N PHE A 1206 49.14 -12.88 -6.25
CA PHE A 1206 50.32 -13.58 -6.75
C PHE A 1206 50.61 -13.38 -8.24
N GLY A 1207 49.92 -12.43 -8.88
CA GLY A 1207 50.15 -12.06 -10.28
C GLY A 1207 51.50 -11.38 -10.52
N HIS A 1208 51.75 -10.98 -11.78
CA HIS A 1208 53.03 -10.41 -12.22
C HIS A 1208 53.43 -9.13 -11.45
N ALA A 1209 52.45 -8.35 -10.98
CA ALA A 1209 52.65 -7.26 -10.03
C ALA A 1209 51.83 -7.57 -8.77
N SER A 1210 52.49 -7.98 -7.69
CA SER A 1210 51.81 -8.33 -6.44
C SER A 1210 51.11 -7.09 -5.85
N MET A 1211 49.80 -7.19 -5.73
CA MET A 1211 48.92 -6.17 -5.16
C MET A 1211 48.96 -6.18 -3.64
N THR A 1212 48.56 -5.07 -3.01
CA THR A 1212 48.20 -5.09 -1.59
C THR A 1212 46.97 -5.97 -1.39
N ILE A 1213 46.73 -6.44 -0.16
CA ILE A 1213 45.58 -7.30 0.13
C ILE A 1213 44.26 -6.58 -0.18
N GLY A 1214 44.16 -5.29 0.16
CA GLY A 1214 42.99 -4.48 -0.13
C GLY A 1214 42.78 -4.26 -1.63
N ASP A 1215 43.85 -3.98 -2.38
CA ASP A 1215 43.78 -3.86 -3.85
C ASP A 1215 43.31 -5.16 -4.51
N ALA A 1216 43.84 -6.29 -4.04
CA ALA A 1216 43.44 -7.60 -4.51
C ALA A 1216 41.96 -7.88 -4.21
N ALA A 1217 41.46 -7.47 -3.02
CA ALA A 1217 40.05 -7.60 -2.67
C ALA A 1217 39.15 -6.76 -3.58
N VAL A 1218 39.51 -5.50 -3.86
CA VAL A 1218 38.79 -4.63 -4.80
C VAL A 1218 38.79 -5.22 -6.22
N ALA A 1219 39.94 -5.72 -6.68
CA ALA A 1219 40.06 -6.34 -8.00
C ALA A 1219 39.20 -7.62 -8.10
N ALA A 1220 39.19 -8.45 -7.07
CA ALA A 1220 38.38 -9.66 -7.02
C ALA A 1220 36.87 -9.35 -7.02
N LYS A 1221 36.43 -8.35 -6.25
CA LYS A 1221 35.02 -7.96 -6.21
C LYS A 1221 34.47 -7.44 -7.53
N LYS A 1222 35.32 -6.89 -8.40
CA LYS A 1222 34.94 -6.44 -9.76
C LYS A 1222 34.63 -7.59 -10.71
N THR A 1223 35.05 -8.83 -10.42
CA THR A 1223 34.81 -9.99 -11.30
C THR A 1223 33.52 -10.74 -10.96
N VAL A 1224 32.88 -10.42 -9.83
CA VAL A 1224 31.70 -11.12 -9.33
C VAL A 1224 30.45 -10.26 -9.49
N THR A 1225 29.43 -10.83 -10.13
CA THR A 1225 28.14 -10.17 -10.36
C THR A 1225 27.15 -10.40 -9.23
N ASP A 1226 27.32 -11.47 -8.46
CA ASP A 1226 26.50 -11.79 -7.29
C ASP A 1226 26.64 -10.69 -6.23
N PRO A 1227 25.56 -9.96 -5.88
CA PRO A 1227 25.64 -8.82 -4.99
C PRO A 1227 25.94 -9.22 -3.54
N ASP A 1228 25.50 -10.39 -3.09
CA ASP A 1228 25.66 -10.82 -1.71
C ASP A 1228 27.12 -11.20 -1.45
N VAL A 1229 27.73 -12.01 -2.32
CA VAL A 1229 29.18 -12.30 -2.28
C VAL A 1229 30.01 -11.03 -2.42
N ARG A 1230 29.61 -10.11 -3.31
CA ARG A 1230 30.38 -8.88 -3.52
C ARG A 1230 30.40 -7.97 -2.29
N LYS A 1231 29.23 -7.77 -1.66
CA LYS A 1231 29.06 -6.79 -0.57
C LYS A 1231 29.43 -7.32 0.81
N SER A 1232 29.36 -8.63 1.05
CA SER A 1232 29.56 -9.23 2.37
C SER A 1232 31.00 -9.66 2.69
N TRP A 1233 31.89 -9.76 1.69
CA TRP A 1233 33.29 -10.14 1.95
C TRP A 1233 34.12 -9.00 2.52
N MET A 1234 34.36 -8.99 3.83
CA MET A 1234 35.09 -7.93 4.51
C MET A 1234 36.53 -8.34 4.80
N LEU A 1235 37.44 -7.37 4.66
CA LEU A 1235 38.85 -7.54 5.02
C LEU A 1235 39.03 -7.11 6.48
N PHE A 1236 39.28 -8.07 7.34
CA PHE A 1236 39.70 -7.81 8.71
C PHE A 1236 41.23 -7.82 8.77
N GLY A 1237 41.84 -6.64 8.70
CA GLY A 1237 43.28 -6.47 8.64
C GLY A 1237 43.69 -5.18 7.92
N ASP A 1238 44.99 -4.99 7.73
CA ASP A 1238 45.51 -3.83 7.03
C ASP A 1238 45.39 -3.97 5.50
N PRO A 1239 44.61 -3.11 4.81
CA PRO A 1239 44.44 -3.19 3.37
C PRO A 1239 45.70 -2.84 2.58
N ALA A 1240 46.65 -2.09 3.16
CA ALA A 1240 47.91 -1.70 2.50
C ALA A 1240 49.01 -2.78 2.62
N MET A 1241 48.77 -3.85 3.38
CA MET A 1241 49.75 -4.92 3.58
C MET A 1241 49.95 -5.74 2.29
N LYS A 1242 51.18 -6.19 2.05
CA LYS A 1242 51.53 -7.15 1.00
C LYS A 1242 51.92 -8.49 1.60
N LEU A 1243 51.59 -9.58 0.92
CA LEU A 1243 52.02 -10.92 1.33
C LEU A 1243 53.51 -11.17 1.05
N ARG A 1244 54.06 -10.50 0.02
CA ARG A 1244 55.43 -10.70 -0.47
C ARG A 1244 56.09 -9.40 -0.92
#